data_AF-A0A2U3N8Y1-F1
#
_entry.id   AF-A0A2U3N8Y1-F1
#
_cell.length_a   1.000
_cell.length_b   1.000
_cell.length_c   1.000
_cell.angle_alpha   90.00
_cell.angle_beta   90.00
_cell.angle_gamma   90.00
#
_symmetry.space_group_name_H-M   'P 1'
#
loop_
_entity.id
_entity.type
_entity.pdbx_description
1 polymer ?
#
loop_
_entity_poly.entity_id
_entity_poly.type
_entity_poly.pdbx_seq_one_letter_code
_entity_poly.pdbx_strand_id
1 'polypeptide(L)'
;MTRALDPLRRTIALVREQRAAVVCQSERCLLVGLVLVGSTISVVTGCVLVHYYSVDVISSLLYSPYDCVRDWGVRIGRHCFSDYTIPVSFGMSSNPWAPYPMYLPPDYKPALNNYPAAAMLPHMFFGSLGAWLGAPQIGLFGYLIALTAAVFTPALWAARTARGLEPVVVFVACGVAAIPAWMTIDRGNSVGFVVPIALVFLVALCRQRWGLVALMVVLAALVKPQFVVLAVALFAARQWRWGGIAVVAAAVSNVAAYALWPQDFPHTIVQSMHNVLGYGSFKSSVSDGNVSFGKGILAIPDFVKGYTAGGAVPEGFLAGPRSVLGFVVLFVVVAAVVALGRRVPPVMVGIALLATASLFPAVSCRYYLVFALPAAALLARDPDGLPGSGIFDRVALVGGRRRAVGICVSVAAGISIVQIALPSPPVRVPISGGGAVESFLNLVITTVFFTPLLWLLACGAIIASYARRPAPSYSDDDEQVTDLSPDTSRRTTRKPEVATEPSPQPPIDLCSFVGYGNRGFKARWVWVSEEVMAKLGEGQASDCGNEPVRPGPGLDQLSRALPARRVVVGFGGAAPEGEVPVAEVAQQGGRRNDDRLRRYAVQTELDQHGQGNGIDGQRGEVDALEAREITQHMAADAEDEAPMHHEGKEDAQHMRYTDCHQGPGYLAEPMVDHVTHGL
;
A
#
# COMPACT_ATOMS: atom_id res chain seq x y z
N MET A 1 42.49 28.81 31.43
CA MET A 1 41.41 27.82 31.21
C MET A 1 40.33 28.27 30.22
N THR A 2 39.83 29.52 30.26
CA THR A 2 38.71 30.01 29.42
C THR A 2 38.76 29.63 27.92
N ARG A 3 39.90 29.85 27.23
CA ARG A 3 40.08 29.55 25.79
C ARG A 3 39.73 28.11 25.35
N ALA A 4 39.68 27.14 26.26
CA ALA A 4 39.33 25.75 25.93
C ALA A 4 37.82 25.51 25.77
N LEU A 5 36.96 26.40 26.29
CA LEU A 5 35.50 26.22 26.28
C LEU A 5 34.82 26.81 25.04
N ASP A 6 35.46 27.78 24.37
CA ASP A 6 34.93 28.42 23.17
C ASP A 6 34.74 27.48 21.97
N PRO A 7 35.66 26.55 21.62
CA PRO A 7 35.40 25.58 20.55
C PRO A 7 34.23 24.65 20.90
N LEU A 8 34.12 24.19 22.14
CA LEU A 8 33.00 23.34 22.58
C LEU A 8 31.66 24.09 22.47
N ARG A 9 31.63 25.36 22.89
CA ARG A 9 30.46 26.24 22.75
C ARG A 9 30.06 26.45 21.28
N ARG A 10 31.02 26.65 20.38
CA ARG A 10 30.76 26.75 18.93
C ARG A 10 30.20 25.44 18.36
N THR A 11 30.76 24.29 18.71
CA THR A 11 30.21 22.99 18.28
C THR A 11 28.78 22.77 18.79
N ILE A 12 28.49 23.12 20.05
CA ILE A 12 27.13 23.05 20.62
C ILE A 12 26.17 24.02 19.92
N ALA A 13 26.62 25.23 19.56
CA ALA A 13 25.83 26.18 18.78
C ALA A 13 25.52 25.63 17.38
N LEU A 14 26.52 25.18 16.62
CA LEU A 14 26.35 24.59 15.28
C LEU A 14 25.44 23.35 15.30
N VAL A 15 25.56 22.47 16.30
CA VAL A 15 24.65 21.32 16.46
C VAL A 15 23.24 21.76 16.82
N ARG A 16 23.06 22.85 17.58
CA ARG A 16 21.74 23.45 17.84
C ARG A 16 21.15 24.09 16.60
N GLU A 17 21.93 24.79 15.78
CA GLU A 17 21.50 25.41 14.53
C GLU A 17 21.13 24.36 13.47
N GLN A 18 21.94 23.31 13.30
CA GLN A 18 21.62 22.17 12.42
C GLN A 18 20.35 21.45 12.90
N ARG A 19 20.22 21.19 14.21
CA ARG A 19 18.98 20.65 14.78
C ARG A 19 17.81 21.59 14.56
N ALA A 20 17.97 22.90 14.73
CA ALA A 20 16.91 23.89 14.48
C ALA A 20 16.49 23.91 13.00
N ALA A 21 17.43 23.82 12.05
CA ALA A 21 17.13 23.74 10.62
C ALA A 21 16.29 22.48 10.29
N VAL A 22 16.68 21.31 10.80
CA VAL A 22 15.88 20.06 10.67
C VAL A 22 14.53 20.15 11.39
N VAL A 23 14.49 20.85 12.54
CA VAL A 23 13.27 21.12 13.31
C VAL A 23 12.39 22.24 12.70
N CYS A 24 12.88 22.92 11.66
CA CYS A 24 12.14 23.92 10.89
C CYS A 24 11.77 23.47 9.47
N GLN A 25 12.23 22.30 9.00
CA GLN A 25 11.72 21.72 7.75
C GLN A 25 10.21 21.45 7.84
N SER A 26 9.48 21.71 6.75
CA SER A 26 8.06 21.35 6.65
C SER A 26 7.87 19.84 6.53
N GLU A 27 6.70 19.38 6.95
CA GLU A 27 6.21 18.01 6.83
C GLU A 27 6.30 17.48 5.39
N ARG A 28 6.15 18.37 4.42
CA ARG A 28 6.27 18.13 2.98
C ARG A 28 7.71 17.84 2.56
N CYS A 29 8.66 18.67 2.98
CA CYS A 29 10.08 18.43 2.74
C CYS A 29 10.57 17.16 3.44
N LEU A 30 10.07 16.87 4.66
CA LEU A 30 10.35 15.64 5.38
C LEU A 30 9.88 14.40 4.60
N LEU A 31 8.65 14.38 4.08
CA LEU A 31 8.15 13.28 3.25
C LEU A 31 9.01 13.07 2.00
N VAL A 32 9.20 14.12 1.20
CA VAL A 32 9.90 14.02 -0.09
C VAL A 32 11.37 13.65 0.13
N GLY A 33 12.04 14.26 1.10
CA GLY A 33 13.42 13.92 1.47
C GLY A 33 13.56 12.47 1.97
N LEU A 34 12.63 12.00 2.82
CA LEU A 34 12.63 10.62 3.32
C LEU A 34 12.46 9.60 2.18
N VAL A 35 11.55 9.86 1.23
CA VAL A 35 11.36 8.97 0.07
C VAL A 35 12.58 8.99 -0.85
N LEU A 36 13.13 10.15 -1.18
CA LEU A 36 14.29 10.25 -2.08
C LEU A 36 15.53 9.57 -1.47
N VAL A 37 15.89 9.93 -0.23
CA VAL A 37 17.05 9.34 0.46
C VAL A 37 16.85 7.86 0.73
N GLY A 38 15.65 7.44 1.15
CA GLY A 38 15.30 6.04 1.32
C GLY A 38 15.37 5.23 0.01
N SER A 39 15.06 5.84 -1.13
CA SER A 39 15.13 5.21 -2.44
C SER A 39 16.59 5.00 -2.86
N THR A 40 17.44 6.01 -2.65
CA THR A 40 18.89 5.86 -2.86
C THR A 40 19.48 4.76 -1.98
N ILE A 41 19.08 4.69 -0.70
CA ILE A 41 19.50 3.61 0.21
C ILE A 41 18.99 2.25 -0.31
N SER A 42 17.71 2.14 -0.72
CA SER A 42 17.15 0.90 -1.26
C SER A 42 17.88 0.42 -2.52
N VAL A 43 18.28 1.32 -3.41
CA VAL A 43 19.07 0.97 -4.60
C VAL A 43 20.47 0.52 -4.21
N VAL A 44 21.17 1.25 -3.33
CA VAL A 44 22.54 0.90 -2.89
C VAL A 44 22.57 -0.43 -2.14
N THR A 45 21.69 -0.62 -1.15
CA THR A 45 21.57 -1.89 -0.43
C THR A 45 21.09 -3.01 -1.36
N GLY A 46 20.20 -2.70 -2.31
CA GLY A 46 19.77 -3.63 -3.35
C GLY A 46 20.92 -4.16 -4.20
N CYS A 47 21.77 -3.27 -4.74
CA CYS A 47 22.95 -3.67 -5.50
C CYS A 47 23.91 -4.55 -4.68
N VAL A 48 24.13 -4.23 -3.40
CA VAL A 48 24.95 -5.06 -2.50
C VAL A 48 24.34 -6.45 -2.31
N LEU A 49 23.03 -6.53 -2.07
CA LEU A 49 22.30 -7.79 -1.89
C LEU A 49 22.29 -8.67 -3.15
N VAL A 50 22.15 -8.07 -4.34
CA VAL A 50 22.26 -8.78 -5.63
C VAL A 50 23.68 -9.29 -5.84
N HIS A 51 24.70 -8.43 -5.74
CA HIS A 51 26.07 -8.79 -6.13
C HIS A 51 26.80 -9.71 -5.13
N TYR A 52 26.58 -9.57 -3.83
CA TYR A 52 27.32 -10.33 -2.82
C TYR A 52 26.55 -11.52 -2.24
N TYR A 53 25.21 -11.54 -2.36
CA TYR A 53 24.36 -12.55 -1.72
C TYR A 53 23.39 -13.24 -2.69
N SER A 54 23.37 -12.86 -3.98
CA SER A 54 22.46 -13.40 -5.00
C SER A 54 20.99 -13.38 -4.55
N VAL A 55 20.59 -12.30 -3.88
CA VAL A 55 19.22 -12.05 -3.41
C VAL A 55 18.40 -11.45 -4.54
N ASP A 56 17.19 -11.98 -4.75
CA ASP A 56 16.22 -11.34 -5.64
C ASP A 56 15.55 -10.16 -4.91
N VAL A 57 16.17 -8.98 -5.07
CA VAL A 57 15.71 -7.75 -4.43
C VAL A 57 14.38 -7.26 -5.01
N ILE A 58 14.08 -7.53 -6.28
CA ILE A 58 12.80 -7.14 -6.88
C ILE A 58 11.67 -7.97 -6.26
N SER A 59 11.83 -9.30 -6.21
CA SER A 59 10.87 -10.20 -5.54
C SER A 59 10.80 -9.96 -4.03
N SER A 60 11.89 -9.49 -3.40
CA SER A 60 11.91 -9.13 -1.97
C SER A 60 11.12 -7.84 -1.69
N LEU A 61 11.18 -6.84 -2.59
CA LEU A 61 10.47 -5.57 -2.46
C LEU A 61 9.01 -5.65 -2.92
N LEU A 62 8.72 -6.43 -3.96
CA LEU A 62 7.39 -6.63 -4.53
C LEU A 62 6.77 -7.95 -4.02
N TYR A 63 6.63 -8.94 -4.89
CA TYR A 63 6.11 -10.27 -4.59
C TYR A 63 6.90 -11.33 -5.35
N SER A 64 6.77 -12.61 -4.98
CA SER A 64 7.37 -13.71 -5.75
C SER A 64 6.70 -13.81 -7.13
N PRO A 65 7.45 -13.78 -8.25
CA PRO A 65 6.89 -13.77 -9.60
C PRO A 65 6.24 -15.12 -9.99
N TYR A 66 6.46 -16.17 -9.20
CA TYR A 66 5.96 -17.52 -9.47
C TYR A 66 4.58 -17.74 -8.85
N ASP A 67 3.58 -16.99 -9.33
CA ASP A 67 2.20 -17.06 -8.85
C ASP A 67 1.23 -17.79 -9.80
N CYS A 68 1.79 -18.48 -10.80
CA CYS A 68 1.11 -19.39 -11.72
C CYS A 68 0.76 -20.73 -11.05
N VAL A 69 -0.45 -20.86 -10.49
CA VAL A 69 -0.97 -22.13 -9.93
C VAL A 69 -1.75 -22.96 -10.95
N ARG A 70 -2.09 -22.37 -12.09
CA ARG A 70 -2.74 -22.98 -13.26
C ARG A 70 -2.34 -22.15 -14.49
N ASP A 71 -2.38 -22.74 -15.69
CA ASP A 71 -2.39 -21.91 -16.91
C ASP A 71 -3.78 -21.31 -17.15
N TRP A 72 -3.82 -19.97 -17.23
CA TRP A 72 -5.00 -19.17 -17.54
C TRP A 72 -4.87 -18.45 -18.90
N GLY A 73 -3.80 -18.73 -19.68
CA GLY A 73 -3.48 -18.07 -20.94
C GLY A 73 -2.90 -16.66 -20.80
N VAL A 74 -2.82 -16.10 -19.59
CA VAL A 74 -2.40 -14.69 -19.34
C VAL A 74 -1.01 -14.52 -18.73
N ARG A 75 -0.15 -15.55 -18.82
CA ARG A 75 1.22 -15.49 -18.29
C ARG A 75 2.07 -14.43 -19.01
N ILE A 76 2.65 -13.49 -18.26
CA ILE A 76 3.62 -12.51 -18.77
C ILE A 76 4.96 -12.79 -18.11
N GLY A 77 5.91 -13.35 -18.88
CA GLY A 77 7.18 -13.84 -18.36
C GLY A 77 6.96 -14.96 -17.34
N ARG A 78 7.16 -14.66 -16.06
CA ARG A 78 6.95 -15.59 -14.93
C ARG A 78 5.61 -15.41 -14.21
N HIS A 79 5.03 -14.20 -14.26
CA HIS A 79 3.81 -13.85 -13.52
C HIS A 79 2.56 -14.35 -14.24
N CYS A 80 1.56 -14.75 -13.45
CA CYS A 80 0.20 -15.02 -13.90
C CYS A 80 -0.85 -14.09 -13.25
N PHE A 81 -0.45 -13.10 -12.43
CA PHE A 81 -1.33 -12.08 -11.83
C PHE A 81 -2.51 -12.69 -11.06
N SER A 82 -2.20 -13.56 -10.10
CA SER A 82 -3.18 -14.37 -9.36
C SER A 82 -4.24 -13.55 -8.59
N ASP A 83 -3.96 -12.31 -8.17
CA ASP A 83 -4.99 -11.44 -7.57
C ASP A 83 -5.98 -10.86 -8.61
N TYR A 84 -5.73 -11.07 -9.91
CA TYR A 84 -6.68 -10.83 -11.01
C TYR A 84 -7.28 -12.14 -11.53
N THR A 85 -6.46 -13.14 -11.88
CA THR A 85 -6.96 -14.37 -12.54
C THR A 85 -7.82 -15.25 -11.64
N ILE A 86 -7.54 -15.30 -10.33
CA ILE A 86 -8.34 -16.10 -9.41
C ILE A 86 -9.74 -15.49 -9.24
N PRO A 87 -9.93 -14.17 -8.96
CA PRO A 87 -11.24 -13.53 -8.98
C PRO A 87 -11.99 -13.63 -10.32
N VAL A 88 -11.30 -13.55 -11.47
CA VAL A 88 -11.95 -13.80 -12.78
C VAL A 88 -12.40 -15.27 -12.89
N SER A 89 -11.56 -16.23 -12.49
CA SER A 89 -11.92 -17.67 -12.53
C SER A 89 -13.15 -17.98 -11.66
N PHE A 90 -13.26 -17.34 -10.49
CA PHE A 90 -14.45 -17.45 -9.64
C PHE A 90 -15.67 -16.78 -10.27
N GLY A 91 -15.57 -15.52 -10.68
CA GLY A 91 -16.73 -14.77 -11.22
C GLY A 91 -17.23 -15.28 -12.58
N MET A 92 -16.40 -16.01 -13.34
CA MET A 92 -16.81 -16.75 -14.54
C MET A 92 -17.56 -18.06 -14.25
N SER A 93 -17.52 -18.53 -13.00
CA SER A 93 -18.32 -19.67 -12.56
C SER A 93 -19.75 -19.23 -12.29
N SER A 94 -20.74 -20.07 -12.60
CA SER A 94 -22.16 -19.72 -12.45
C SER A 94 -22.57 -19.47 -11.00
N ASN A 95 -22.00 -20.22 -10.05
CA ASN A 95 -21.91 -19.86 -8.64
C ASN A 95 -20.43 -19.60 -8.26
N PRO A 96 -20.01 -18.32 -8.09
CA PRO A 96 -18.65 -17.96 -7.72
C PRO A 96 -18.19 -18.35 -6.31
N TRP A 97 -19.08 -18.81 -5.42
CA TRP A 97 -18.76 -19.09 -4.01
C TRP A 97 -18.79 -20.58 -3.66
N ALA A 98 -19.20 -21.42 -4.62
CA ALA A 98 -19.01 -22.86 -4.55
C ALA A 98 -17.50 -23.23 -4.51
N PRO A 99 -17.12 -24.40 -3.96
CA PRO A 99 -15.73 -24.85 -3.95
C PRO A 99 -15.14 -24.98 -5.36
N TYR A 100 -14.15 -24.16 -5.68
CA TYR A 100 -13.56 -24.13 -7.02
C TYR A 100 -12.41 -25.17 -7.13
N PRO A 101 -12.30 -25.93 -8.24
CA PRO A 101 -11.29 -26.98 -8.42
C PRO A 101 -9.89 -26.41 -8.74
N MET A 102 -9.33 -25.69 -7.77
CA MET A 102 -7.98 -25.15 -7.74
C MET A 102 -7.41 -25.46 -6.35
N TYR A 103 -6.43 -26.36 -6.27
CA TYR A 103 -5.92 -26.88 -5.01
C TYR A 103 -4.64 -26.16 -4.62
N LEU A 104 -4.71 -25.32 -3.59
CA LEU A 104 -3.62 -24.41 -3.22
C LEU A 104 -2.83 -24.92 -2.00
N PRO A 105 -1.48 -24.85 -2.01
CA PRO A 105 -0.68 -25.09 -0.81
C PRO A 105 -0.98 -24.08 0.32
N PRO A 106 -0.84 -24.46 1.60
CA PRO A 106 -0.31 -25.75 2.07
C PRO A 106 -1.35 -26.87 2.18
N ASP A 107 -2.64 -26.53 2.35
CA ASP A 107 -3.70 -27.50 2.67
C ASP A 107 -4.16 -28.37 1.48
N TYR A 108 -3.90 -27.94 0.24
CA TYR A 108 -4.43 -28.55 -1.00
C TYR A 108 -5.95 -28.79 -0.96
N LYS A 109 -6.69 -27.86 -0.35
CA LYS A 109 -8.16 -27.79 -0.36
C LYS A 109 -8.65 -27.01 -1.60
N PRO A 110 -9.89 -27.23 -2.07
CA PRO A 110 -10.50 -26.41 -3.10
C PRO A 110 -10.47 -24.92 -2.72
N ALA A 111 -10.13 -24.06 -3.67
CA ALA A 111 -10.11 -22.62 -3.45
C ALA A 111 -11.53 -22.10 -3.19
N LEU A 112 -11.71 -21.38 -2.07
CA LEU A 112 -12.94 -20.71 -1.71
C LEU A 112 -12.86 -19.22 -2.02
N ASN A 113 -13.89 -18.69 -2.69
CA ASN A 113 -13.96 -17.29 -3.03
C ASN A 113 -14.34 -16.44 -1.81
N ASN A 114 -13.42 -15.58 -1.37
CA ASN A 114 -13.61 -14.63 -0.27
C ASN A 114 -13.99 -13.20 -0.75
N TYR A 115 -14.22 -13.00 -2.05
CA TYR A 115 -14.69 -11.71 -2.57
C TYR A 115 -16.22 -11.66 -2.55
N PRO A 116 -16.85 -10.60 -2.01
CA PRO A 116 -18.26 -10.35 -2.23
C PRO A 116 -18.51 -9.92 -3.69
N ALA A 117 -19.75 -10.06 -4.14
CA ALA A 117 -20.15 -9.86 -5.54
C ALA A 117 -19.66 -8.53 -6.14
N ALA A 118 -19.85 -7.41 -5.43
CA ALA A 118 -19.42 -6.08 -5.92
C ALA A 118 -17.90 -5.97 -6.10
N ALA A 119 -17.10 -6.59 -5.23
CA ALA A 119 -15.64 -6.52 -5.28
C ALA A 119 -15.05 -7.35 -6.43
N MET A 120 -15.81 -8.29 -7.01
CA MET A 120 -15.40 -9.01 -8.22
C MET A 120 -15.54 -8.17 -9.49
N LEU A 121 -16.46 -7.20 -9.52
CA LEU A 121 -16.84 -6.45 -10.73
C LEU A 121 -15.68 -5.79 -11.49
N PRO A 122 -14.65 -5.18 -10.84
CA PRO A 122 -13.50 -4.63 -11.57
C PRO A 122 -12.73 -5.69 -12.37
N HIS A 123 -12.50 -6.87 -11.79
CA HIS A 123 -11.83 -7.97 -12.50
C HIS A 123 -12.76 -8.54 -13.59
N MET A 124 -14.05 -8.73 -13.28
CA MET A 124 -15.03 -9.33 -14.19
C MET A 124 -15.33 -8.47 -15.41
N PHE A 125 -15.33 -7.14 -15.32
CA PHE A 125 -15.48 -6.27 -16.48
C PHE A 125 -14.40 -6.54 -17.54
N PHE A 126 -13.13 -6.59 -17.13
CA PHE A 126 -12.01 -6.86 -18.01
C PHE A 126 -11.87 -8.35 -18.38
N GLY A 127 -12.19 -9.26 -17.46
CA GLY A 127 -12.24 -10.69 -17.71
C GLY A 127 -13.26 -11.06 -18.79
N SER A 128 -14.48 -10.51 -18.72
CA SER A 128 -15.53 -10.70 -19.73
C SER A 128 -15.17 -10.09 -21.07
N LEU A 129 -14.50 -8.93 -21.09
CA LEU A 129 -13.97 -8.34 -22.32
C LEU A 129 -12.92 -9.25 -22.96
N GLY A 130 -11.97 -9.78 -22.18
CA GLY A 130 -10.95 -10.71 -22.67
C GLY A 130 -11.53 -12.04 -23.16
N ALA A 131 -12.53 -12.60 -22.46
CA ALA A 131 -13.23 -13.81 -22.86
C ALA A 131 -14.06 -13.62 -24.14
N TRP A 132 -14.80 -12.51 -24.25
CA TRP A 132 -15.61 -12.18 -25.44
C TRP A 132 -14.76 -11.98 -26.70
N LEU A 133 -13.55 -11.41 -26.54
CA LEU A 133 -12.58 -11.26 -27.63
C LEU A 133 -11.76 -12.54 -27.93
N GLY A 134 -11.97 -13.65 -27.19
CA GLY A 134 -11.16 -14.87 -27.29
C GLY A 134 -9.69 -14.69 -26.89
N ALA A 135 -9.36 -13.57 -26.24
CA ALA A 135 -7.99 -13.10 -25.98
C ALA A 135 -7.88 -12.60 -24.52
N PRO A 136 -7.75 -13.51 -23.53
CA PRO A 136 -7.78 -13.15 -22.11
C PRO A 136 -6.64 -12.20 -21.70
N GLN A 137 -5.54 -12.17 -22.48
CA GLN A 137 -4.43 -11.23 -22.30
C GLN A 137 -4.89 -9.78 -22.52
N ILE A 138 -5.80 -9.51 -23.46
CA ILE A 138 -6.35 -8.15 -23.69
C ILE A 138 -7.11 -7.68 -22.46
N GLY A 139 -7.87 -8.58 -21.81
CA GLY A 139 -8.51 -8.33 -20.52
C GLY A 139 -7.49 -7.95 -19.45
N LEU A 140 -6.44 -8.76 -19.26
CA LEU A 140 -5.37 -8.47 -18.31
C LEU A 140 -4.67 -7.13 -18.61
N PHE A 141 -4.28 -6.86 -19.86
CA PHE A 141 -3.61 -5.61 -20.22
C PHE A 141 -4.51 -4.39 -19.98
N GLY A 142 -5.79 -4.44 -20.37
CA GLY A 142 -6.75 -3.37 -20.09
C GLY A 142 -6.90 -3.11 -18.59
N TYR A 143 -7.01 -4.19 -17.80
CA TYR A 143 -7.09 -4.12 -16.35
C TYR A 143 -5.83 -3.50 -15.73
N LEU A 144 -4.64 -3.95 -16.13
CA LEU A 144 -3.35 -3.44 -15.64
C LEU A 144 -3.12 -1.97 -16.03
N ILE A 145 -3.52 -1.54 -17.23
CA ILE A 145 -3.45 -0.13 -17.66
C ILE A 145 -4.39 0.73 -16.79
N ALA A 146 -5.63 0.29 -16.56
CA ALA A 146 -6.58 0.99 -15.70
C ALA A 146 -6.09 1.07 -14.24
N LEU A 147 -5.53 -0.03 -13.72
CA LEU A 147 -4.96 -0.12 -12.37
C LEU A 147 -3.73 0.79 -12.23
N THR A 148 -2.87 0.83 -13.25
CA THR A 148 -1.70 1.72 -13.33
C THR A 148 -2.13 3.20 -13.28
N ALA A 149 -3.12 3.59 -14.09
CA ALA A 149 -3.67 4.95 -14.07
C ALA A 149 -4.30 5.31 -12.71
N ALA A 150 -4.96 4.35 -12.05
CA ALA A 150 -5.52 4.53 -10.71
C ALA A 150 -4.43 4.79 -9.66
N VAL A 151 -3.39 3.96 -9.58
CA VAL A 151 -2.34 4.10 -8.55
C VAL A 151 -1.46 5.34 -8.75
N PHE A 152 -1.22 5.78 -9.98
CA PHE A 152 -0.47 7.03 -10.26
C PHE A 152 -1.31 8.32 -10.13
N THR A 153 -2.63 8.23 -10.00
CA THR A 153 -3.52 9.41 -9.89
C THR A 153 -3.12 10.40 -8.77
N PRO A 154 -2.71 9.99 -7.55
CA PRO A 154 -2.28 10.91 -6.49
C PRO A 154 -0.98 11.64 -6.82
N ALA A 155 -0.01 10.96 -7.43
CA ALA A 155 1.26 11.56 -7.87
C ALA A 155 1.02 12.64 -8.93
N LEU A 156 0.21 12.31 -9.95
CA LEU A 156 -0.21 13.26 -10.99
C LEU A 156 -1.02 14.44 -10.41
N TRP A 157 -1.87 14.19 -9.40
CA TRP A 157 -2.63 15.25 -8.75
C TRP A 157 -1.75 16.19 -7.92
N ALA A 158 -0.79 15.67 -7.16
CA ALA A 158 0.13 16.46 -6.35
C ALA A 158 1.08 17.31 -7.22
N ALA A 159 1.63 16.72 -8.29
CA ALA A 159 2.55 17.40 -9.20
C ALA A 159 1.91 18.59 -9.97
N ARG A 160 0.61 18.52 -10.29
CA ARG A 160 -0.11 19.47 -11.18
C ARG A 160 -0.07 20.96 -10.78
N THR A 161 0.28 21.31 -9.54
CA THR A 161 0.37 22.72 -9.09
C THR A 161 1.72 23.08 -8.48
N ALA A 162 2.72 22.23 -8.64
CA ALA A 162 4.11 22.53 -8.32
C ALA A 162 4.75 23.43 -9.42
N ARG A 163 5.92 24.01 -9.17
CA ARG A 163 6.62 24.91 -10.11
C ARG A 163 8.09 24.53 -10.35
N GLY A 164 8.60 24.77 -11.55
CA GLY A 164 9.98 24.41 -11.92
C GLY A 164 10.17 22.90 -12.00
N LEU A 165 11.20 22.36 -11.32
CA LEU A 165 11.48 20.91 -11.25
C LEU A 165 10.62 20.17 -10.22
N GLU A 166 9.97 20.91 -9.32
CA GLU A 166 9.14 20.38 -8.23
C GLU A 166 8.03 19.39 -8.68
N PRO A 167 7.32 19.57 -9.82
CA PRO A 167 6.36 18.59 -10.31
C PRO A 167 6.99 17.22 -10.57
N VAL A 168 8.20 17.20 -11.14
CA VAL A 168 8.93 15.96 -11.47
C VAL A 168 9.36 15.27 -10.18
N VAL A 169 9.91 16.01 -9.22
CA VAL A 169 10.32 15.47 -7.91
C VAL A 169 9.13 14.90 -7.15
N VAL A 170 7.98 15.59 -7.12
CA VAL A 170 6.76 15.11 -6.47
C VAL A 170 6.18 13.89 -7.19
N PHE A 171 6.18 13.86 -8.52
CA PHE A 171 5.69 12.70 -9.29
C PHE A 171 6.59 11.46 -9.10
N VAL A 172 7.91 11.64 -9.08
CA VAL A 172 8.86 10.56 -8.81
C VAL A 172 8.68 10.05 -7.37
N ALA A 173 8.68 10.92 -6.36
CA ALA A 173 8.57 10.50 -4.96
C ALA A 173 7.20 9.87 -4.62
N CYS A 174 6.09 10.48 -5.05
CA CYS A 174 4.74 9.99 -4.72
C CYS A 174 4.22 8.90 -5.69
N GLY A 175 5.00 8.56 -6.71
CA GLY A 175 4.60 7.65 -7.78
C GLY A 175 5.71 6.66 -8.15
N VAL A 176 6.71 7.09 -8.93
CA VAL A 176 7.72 6.17 -9.51
C VAL A 176 8.54 5.43 -8.44
N ALA A 177 8.82 6.06 -7.30
CA ALA A 177 9.51 5.46 -6.16
C ALA A 177 8.58 4.67 -5.21
N ALA A 178 7.27 4.63 -5.47
CA ALA A 178 6.30 4.07 -4.54
C ALA A 178 6.14 2.55 -4.73
N ILE A 179 6.86 1.77 -3.92
CA ILE A 179 6.82 0.30 -3.93
C ILE A 179 5.38 -0.26 -3.83
N PRO A 180 4.44 0.30 -3.03
CA PRO A 180 3.05 -0.18 -3.01
C PRO A 180 2.28 0.02 -4.32
N ALA A 181 2.62 1.02 -5.15
CA ALA A 181 1.99 1.22 -6.45
C ALA A 181 2.37 0.09 -7.40
N TRP A 182 3.68 -0.16 -7.54
CA TRP A 182 4.23 -1.26 -8.34
C TRP A 182 3.72 -2.60 -7.88
N MET A 183 3.76 -2.89 -6.58
CA MET A 183 3.29 -4.17 -6.02
C MET A 183 1.79 -4.41 -6.24
N THR A 184 0.98 -3.35 -6.31
CA THR A 184 -0.44 -3.47 -6.63
C THR A 184 -0.66 -3.85 -8.10
N ILE A 185 0.13 -3.26 -9.01
CA ILE A 185 0.13 -3.59 -10.45
C ILE A 185 0.66 -5.02 -10.67
N ASP A 186 1.79 -5.35 -10.05
CA ASP A 186 2.52 -6.63 -10.11
C ASP A 186 1.65 -7.84 -9.71
N ARG A 187 0.83 -7.68 -8.66
CA ARG A 187 -0.18 -8.66 -8.25
C ARG A 187 -1.43 -8.68 -9.14
N GLY A 188 -1.75 -7.54 -9.75
CA GLY A 188 -3.06 -7.27 -10.34
C GLY A 188 -4.16 -7.05 -9.29
N ASN A 189 -3.86 -6.51 -8.10
CA ASN A 189 -4.86 -6.44 -7.03
C ASN A 189 -5.80 -5.23 -7.15
N SER A 190 -7.11 -5.49 -7.10
CA SER A 190 -8.17 -4.47 -7.20
C SER A 190 -8.13 -3.34 -6.16
N VAL A 191 -7.39 -3.48 -5.05
CA VAL A 191 -7.24 -2.39 -4.07
C VAL A 191 -6.65 -1.11 -4.68
N GLY A 192 -5.90 -1.20 -5.78
CA GLY A 192 -5.40 0.00 -6.48
C GLY A 192 -6.50 0.92 -7.03
N PHE A 193 -7.71 0.39 -7.31
CA PHE A 193 -8.86 1.23 -7.70
C PHE A 193 -9.42 2.06 -6.53
N VAL A 194 -9.09 1.71 -5.27
CA VAL A 194 -9.43 2.53 -4.10
C VAL A 194 -8.59 3.82 -4.07
N VAL A 195 -7.41 3.85 -4.68
CA VAL A 195 -6.47 4.99 -4.65
C VAL A 195 -7.09 6.32 -5.14
N PRO A 196 -7.68 6.42 -6.35
CA PRO A 196 -8.34 7.64 -6.80
C PRO A 196 -9.58 7.99 -5.96
N ILE A 197 -10.33 6.98 -5.50
CA ILE A 197 -11.52 7.16 -4.65
C ILE A 197 -11.11 7.78 -3.30
N ALA A 198 -10.06 7.25 -2.68
CA ALA A 198 -9.48 7.73 -1.42
C ALA A 198 -8.89 9.14 -1.55
N LEU A 199 -8.23 9.46 -2.68
CA LEU A 199 -7.78 10.83 -2.96
C LEU A 199 -8.96 11.81 -3.00
N VAL A 200 -10.01 11.49 -3.76
CA VAL A 200 -11.21 12.34 -3.85
C VAL A 200 -11.95 12.42 -2.51
N PHE A 201 -12.00 11.33 -1.74
CA PHE A 201 -12.54 11.30 -0.37
C PHE A 201 -11.80 12.26 0.56
N LEU A 202 -10.47 12.21 0.64
CA LEU A 202 -9.69 13.09 1.51
C LEU A 202 -9.75 14.55 1.04
N VAL A 203 -9.71 14.82 -0.27
CA VAL A 203 -9.92 16.18 -0.82
C VAL A 203 -11.34 16.70 -0.55
N ALA A 204 -12.36 15.83 -0.60
CA ALA A 204 -13.73 16.18 -0.25
C ALA A 204 -13.91 16.44 1.25
N LEU A 205 -13.13 15.79 2.12
CA LEU A 205 -13.08 16.07 3.56
C LEU A 205 -12.42 17.42 3.85
N CYS A 206 -11.30 17.77 3.19
CA CYS A 206 -10.71 19.12 3.28
C CYS A 206 -11.74 20.20 2.91
N ARG A 207 -12.49 19.97 1.83
CA ARG A 207 -13.49 20.88 1.27
C ARG A 207 -14.89 20.73 1.89
N GLN A 208 -15.05 19.89 2.91
CA GLN A 208 -16.32 19.61 3.61
C GLN A 208 -17.50 19.28 2.67
N ARG A 209 -17.24 18.62 1.54
CA ARG A 209 -18.25 18.25 0.53
C ARG A 209 -18.93 16.93 0.89
N TRP A 210 -19.74 16.94 1.95
CA TRP A 210 -20.28 15.74 2.61
C TRP A 210 -21.00 14.74 1.70
N GLY A 211 -21.75 15.20 0.69
CA GLY A 211 -22.38 14.29 -0.29
C GLY A 211 -21.37 13.59 -1.21
N LEU A 212 -20.27 14.26 -1.57
CA LEU A 212 -19.16 13.65 -2.31
C LEU A 212 -18.36 12.69 -1.42
N VAL A 213 -18.15 13.03 -0.13
CA VAL A 213 -17.56 12.12 0.86
C VAL A 213 -18.41 10.84 0.95
N ALA A 214 -19.73 10.95 1.12
CA ALA A 214 -20.65 9.80 1.15
C ALA A 214 -20.56 8.93 -0.12
N LEU A 215 -20.56 9.55 -1.31
CA LEU A 215 -20.40 8.82 -2.57
C LEU A 215 -19.06 8.06 -2.64
N MET A 216 -17.95 8.67 -2.22
CA MET A 216 -16.64 8.00 -2.21
C MET A 216 -16.58 6.84 -1.20
N VAL A 217 -17.28 6.93 -0.06
CA VAL A 217 -17.40 5.79 0.88
C VAL A 217 -18.13 4.61 0.22
N VAL A 218 -19.23 4.86 -0.50
CA VAL A 218 -19.95 3.81 -1.25
C VAL A 218 -19.05 3.18 -2.31
N LEU A 219 -18.37 3.99 -3.13
CA LEU A 219 -17.47 3.45 -4.17
C LEU A 219 -16.30 2.66 -3.58
N ALA A 220 -15.69 3.11 -2.47
CA ALA A 220 -14.61 2.38 -1.82
C ALA A 220 -15.10 1.04 -1.24
N ALA A 221 -16.30 1.02 -0.65
CA ALA A 221 -16.95 -0.17 -0.12
C ALA A 221 -17.42 -1.16 -1.22
N LEU A 222 -17.58 -0.72 -2.47
CA LEU A 222 -17.82 -1.62 -3.61
C LEU A 222 -16.54 -2.32 -4.07
N VAL A 223 -15.38 -1.66 -4.00
CA VAL A 223 -14.09 -2.28 -4.36
C VAL A 223 -13.61 -3.22 -3.24
N LYS A 224 -13.73 -2.83 -1.96
CA LYS A 224 -13.44 -3.66 -0.78
C LYS A 224 -14.33 -3.21 0.40
N PRO A 225 -15.28 -4.04 0.93
CA PRO A 225 -16.31 -3.58 1.87
C PRO A 225 -15.80 -2.94 3.16
N GLN A 226 -14.60 -3.31 3.62
CA GLN A 226 -14.04 -2.77 4.86
C GLN A 226 -13.85 -1.24 4.83
N PHE A 227 -13.83 -0.61 3.65
CA PHE A 227 -13.84 0.85 3.53
C PHE A 227 -15.20 1.50 3.87
N VAL A 228 -16.26 0.75 4.16
CA VAL A 228 -17.49 1.30 4.77
C VAL A 228 -17.20 1.99 6.12
N VAL A 229 -16.13 1.59 6.81
CA VAL A 229 -15.59 2.25 8.02
C VAL A 229 -15.33 3.74 7.80
N LEU A 230 -15.03 4.17 6.56
CA LEU A 230 -14.83 5.58 6.21
C LEU A 230 -16.09 6.45 6.46
N ALA A 231 -17.30 5.85 6.56
CA ALA A 231 -18.51 6.54 6.99
C ALA A 231 -18.40 7.17 8.39
N VAL A 232 -17.52 6.66 9.25
CA VAL A 232 -17.26 7.22 10.59
C VAL A 232 -16.77 8.67 10.53
N ALA A 233 -16.12 9.10 9.44
CA ALA A 233 -15.78 10.51 9.22
C ALA A 233 -17.03 11.42 9.13
N LEU A 234 -18.12 10.92 8.55
CA LEU A 234 -19.40 11.64 8.45
C LEU A 234 -20.07 11.71 9.83
N PHE A 235 -20.07 10.63 10.60
CA PHE A 235 -20.63 10.60 11.95
C PHE A 235 -19.84 11.50 12.93
N ALA A 236 -18.51 11.50 12.89
CA ALA A 236 -17.66 12.42 13.65
C ALA A 236 -17.93 13.90 13.31
N ALA A 237 -18.19 14.21 12.03
CA ALA A 237 -18.62 15.52 11.58
C ALA A 237 -20.08 15.89 11.95
N ARG A 238 -20.83 14.96 12.59
CA ARG A 238 -22.28 15.03 12.87
C ARG A 238 -23.15 15.12 11.62
N GLN A 239 -22.68 14.56 10.50
CA GLN A 239 -23.40 14.49 9.21
C GLN A 239 -24.24 13.22 9.12
N TRP A 240 -25.09 12.98 10.13
CA TRP A 240 -25.82 11.72 10.33
C TRP A 240 -26.61 11.26 9.10
N ARG A 241 -27.27 12.18 8.40
CA ARG A 241 -28.01 11.88 7.15
C ARG A 241 -27.09 11.31 6.07
N TRP A 242 -25.93 11.94 5.83
CA TRP A 242 -24.96 11.48 4.83
C TRP A 242 -24.26 10.18 5.25
N GLY A 243 -23.95 10.02 6.54
CA GLY A 243 -23.38 8.78 7.07
C GLY A 243 -24.34 7.59 6.94
N GLY A 244 -25.61 7.79 7.30
CA GLY A 244 -26.66 6.78 7.12
C GLY A 244 -26.88 6.41 5.66
N ILE A 245 -26.98 7.40 4.76
CA ILE A 245 -27.05 7.17 3.31
C ILE A 245 -25.83 6.38 2.81
N ALA A 246 -24.62 6.73 3.23
CA ALA A 246 -23.40 6.04 2.81
C ALA A 246 -23.38 4.57 3.26
N VAL A 247 -23.74 4.28 4.51
CA VAL A 247 -23.78 2.90 5.04
C VAL A 247 -24.88 2.07 4.36
N VAL A 248 -26.10 2.61 4.25
CA VAL A 248 -27.22 1.90 3.62
C VAL A 248 -26.95 1.66 2.13
N ALA A 249 -26.47 2.66 1.39
CA ALA A 249 -26.13 2.49 -0.03
C ALA A 249 -24.97 1.51 -0.23
N ALA A 250 -23.90 1.57 0.59
CA ALA A 250 -22.80 0.61 0.52
C ALA A 250 -23.26 -0.83 0.77
N ALA A 251 -24.14 -1.05 1.75
CA ALA A 251 -24.71 -2.36 2.04
C ALA A 251 -25.65 -2.84 0.92
N VAL A 252 -26.62 -2.01 0.51
CA VAL A 252 -27.60 -2.35 -0.54
C VAL A 252 -26.90 -2.64 -1.86
N SER A 253 -25.91 -1.83 -2.28
CA SER A 253 -25.21 -2.08 -3.54
C SER A 253 -24.25 -3.29 -3.49
N ASN A 254 -23.68 -3.63 -2.33
CA ASN A 254 -22.94 -4.89 -2.16
C ASN A 254 -23.86 -6.11 -2.25
N VAL A 255 -25.05 -6.05 -1.64
CA VAL A 255 -26.04 -7.15 -1.67
C VAL A 255 -26.70 -7.27 -3.06
N ALA A 256 -27.05 -6.16 -3.70
CA ALA A 256 -27.66 -6.15 -5.03
C ALA A 256 -26.73 -6.73 -6.12
N ALA A 257 -25.40 -6.60 -5.96
CA ALA A 257 -24.44 -7.17 -6.89
C ALA A 257 -24.50 -8.72 -6.96
N TYR A 258 -25.02 -9.42 -5.95
CA TYR A 258 -25.20 -10.87 -6.01
C TYR A 258 -26.26 -11.30 -7.05
N ALA A 259 -27.20 -10.42 -7.42
CA ALA A 259 -28.19 -10.70 -8.46
C ALA A 259 -27.58 -10.82 -9.88
N LEU A 260 -26.29 -10.48 -10.05
CA LEU A 260 -25.53 -10.73 -11.28
C LEU A 260 -25.10 -12.21 -11.43
N TRP A 261 -25.21 -13.00 -10.35
CA TRP A 261 -25.01 -14.45 -10.34
C TRP A 261 -26.31 -15.12 -9.85
N PRO A 262 -27.28 -15.34 -10.75
CA PRO A 262 -28.62 -15.79 -10.37
C PRO A 262 -28.69 -17.26 -9.93
N GLN A 263 -27.68 -18.08 -10.26
CA GLN A 263 -27.62 -19.45 -9.76
C GLN A 263 -27.38 -19.44 -8.24
N ASP A 264 -28.17 -20.24 -7.52
CA ASP A 264 -28.18 -20.35 -6.06
C ASP A 264 -28.40 -19.03 -5.30
N PHE A 265 -28.89 -17.97 -5.96
CA PHE A 265 -29.29 -16.73 -5.28
C PHE A 265 -30.61 -16.95 -4.50
N PRO A 266 -30.74 -16.54 -3.23
CA PRO A 266 -29.82 -15.72 -2.44
C PRO A 266 -28.84 -16.50 -1.52
N HIS A 267 -28.80 -17.83 -1.58
CA HIS A 267 -27.91 -18.67 -0.76
C HIS A 267 -26.41 -18.34 -0.98
N THR A 268 -26.05 -17.87 -2.17
CA THR A 268 -24.73 -17.30 -2.50
C THR A 268 -24.23 -16.23 -1.51
N ILE A 269 -25.13 -15.45 -0.90
CA ILE A 269 -24.78 -14.45 0.13
C ILE A 269 -24.23 -15.15 1.39
N VAL A 270 -24.89 -16.22 1.83
CA VAL A 270 -24.48 -16.99 3.02
C VAL A 270 -23.17 -17.75 2.75
N GLN A 271 -23.03 -18.33 1.54
CA GLN A 271 -21.77 -18.94 1.10
C GLN A 271 -20.61 -17.93 1.12
N SER A 272 -20.80 -16.72 0.59
CA SER A 272 -19.77 -15.68 0.64
C SER A 272 -19.43 -15.25 2.08
N MET A 273 -20.42 -15.17 2.98
CA MET A 273 -20.16 -14.85 4.40
C MET A 273 -19.33 -15.95 5.07
N HIS A 274 -19.64 -17.23 4.81
CA HIS A 274 -18.87 -18.36 5.34
C HIS A 274 -17.43 -18.35 4.81
N ASN A 275 -17.24 -18.18 3.50
CA ASN A 275 -15.91 -18.11 2.87
C ASN A 275 -15.08 -16.91 3.37
N VAL A 276 -15.71 -15.78 3.70
CA VAL A 276 -15.04 -14.60 4.30
C VAL A 276 -14.64 -14.86 5.76
N LEU A 277 -15.50 -15.54 6.55
CA LEU A 277 -15.19 -15.89 7.94
C LEU A 277 -14.09 -16.96 8.04
N GLY A 278 -14.02 -17.88 7.07
CA GLY A 278 -12.93 -18.85 6.91
C GLY A 278 -11.69 -18.30 6.19
N TYR A 279 -11.61 -17.00 5.88
CA TYR A 279 -10.51 -16.45 5.09
C TYR A 279 -9.23 -16.17 5.90
N GLY A 280 -8.12 -16.73 5.43
CA GLY A 280 -6.78 -16.48 5.92
C GLY A 280 -6.20 -17.67 6.68
N SER A 281 -4.96 -18.05 6.36
CA SER A 281 -4.24 -19.12 7.07
C SER A 281 -3.36 -18.56 8.19
N PHE A 282 -3.00 -19.41 9.17
CA PHE A 282 -1.99 -19.05 10.17
C PHE A 282 -0.69 -18.59 9.51
N LYS A 283 -0.21 -19.35 8.51
CA LYS A 283 0.97 -19.04 7.70
C LYS A 283 0.90 -17.66 7.03
N SER A 284 -0.26 -17.29 6.47
CA SER A 284 -0.51 -15.95 5.92
C SER A 284 -0.44 -14.85 6.99
N SER A 285 -0.92 -15.15 8.21
CA SER A 285 -0.96 -14.18 9.32
C SER A 285 0.42 -13.88 9.92
N VAL A 286 1.33 -14.86 9.96
CA VAL A 286 2.72 -14.68 10.47
C VAL A 286 3.72 -14.24 9.39
N SER A 287 3.39 -14.35 8.10
CA SER A 287 4.27 -14.03 6.97
C SER A 287 4.77 -12.58 6.95
N ASP A 288 6.00 -12.37 6.46
CA ASP A 288 6.59 -11.06 6.17
C ASP A 288 5.88 -10.30 5.02
N GLY A 289 4.91 -10.95 4.37
CA GLY A 289 3.96 -10.31 3.46
C GLY A 289 2.80 -9.59 4.16
N ASN A 290 2.61 -9.81 5.48
CA ASN A 290 1.52 -9.22 6.26
C ASN A 290 1.93 -7.88 6.90
N VAL A 291 1.15 -6.83 6.63
CA VAL A 291 1.29 -5.48 7.21
C VAL A 291 0.09 -5.11 8.10
N SER A 292 -0.67 -6.10 8.58
CA SER A 292 -1.76 -5.83 9.53
C SER A 292 -1.25 -5.24 10.84
N PHE A 293 -2.11 -4.50 11.54
CA PHE A 293 -1.84 -4.05 12.90
C PHE A 293 -1.63 -5.24 13.85
N GLY A 294 -2.29 -6.38 13.62
CA GLY A 294 -2.05 -7.61 14.37
C GLY A 294 -0.60 -8.10 14.26
N LYS A 295 -0.06 -8.17 13.02
CA LYS A 295 1.35 -8.53 12.80
C LYS A 295 2.32 -7.47 13.37
N GLY A 296 1.99 -6.19 13.25
CA GLY A 296 2.79 -5.11 13.83
C GLY A 296 2.90 -5.16 15.35
N ILE A 297 1.77 -5.36 16.05
CA ILE A 297 1.73 -5.47 17.52
C ILE A 297 2.45 -6.74 18.00
N LEU A 298 2.30 -7.86 17.28
CA LEU A 298 2.94 -9.13 17.62
C LEU A 298 4.39 -9.26 17.09
N ALA A 299 4.98 -8.24 16.49
CA ALA A 299 6.31 -8.32 15.88
C ALA A 299 7.42 -8.78 16.86
N ILE A 300 7.38 -8.30 18.12
CA ILE A 300 8.35 -8.72 19.15
C ILE A 300 8.08 -10.16 19.64
N PRO A 301 6.85 -10.54 20.05
CA PRO A 301 6.51 -11.94 20.34
C PRO A 301 6.83 -12.92 19.21
N ASP A 302 6.51 -12.59 17.95
CA ASP A 302 6.82 -13.39 16.77
C ASP A 302 8.33 -13.56 16.59
N PHE A 303 9.12 -12.49 16.74
CA PHE A 303 10.58 -12.53 16.62
C PHE A 303 11.21 -13.40 17.72
N VAL A 304 10.85 -13.17 18.99
CA VAL A 304 11.38 -13.94 20.12
C VAL A 304 10.99 -15.41 19.98
N LYS A 305 9.72 -15.72 19.69
CA LYS A 305 9.29 -17.11 19.57
C LYS A 305 9.93 -17.80 18.36
N GLY A 306 10.01 -17.11 17.21
CA GLY A 306 10.68 -17.61 16.01
C GLY A 306 12.16 -17.94 16.26
N TYR A 307 12.89 -17.07 16.97
CA TYR A 307 14.27 -17.34 17.37
C TYR A 307 14.38 -18.61 18.24
N THR A 308 13.53 -18.76 19.28
CA THR A 308 13.53 -19.96 20.14
C THR A 308 13.06 -21.25 19.44
N ALA A 309 12.44 -21.16 18.28
CA ALA A 309 11.82 -22.27 17.57
C ALA A 309 12.50 -22.60 16.22
N GLY A 310 13.80 -22.30 16.09
CA GLY A 310 14.59 -22.67 14.91
C GLY A 310 14.37 -21.77 13.68
N GLY A 311 13.85 -20.55 13.87
CA GLY A 311 13.67 -19.55 12.81
C GLY A 311 12.25 -19.38 12.28
N ALA A 312 11.28 -20.20 12.74
CA ALA A 312 9.89 -20.12 12.33
C ALA A 312 8.94 -19.92 13.53
N VAL A 313 7.88 -19.13 13.37
CA VAL A 313 6.82 -19.01 14.40
C VAL A 313 5.98 -20.30 14.38
N PRO A 314 5.90 -21.07 15.49
CA PRO A 314 5.14 -22.33 15.52
C PRO A 314 3.65 -22.12 15.23
N GLU A 315 3.02 -23.12 14.62
CA GLU A 315 1.58 -23.07 14.33
C GLU A 315 0.75 -22.92 15.61
N GLY A 316 -0.38 -22.20 15.50
CA GLY A 316 -1.22 -21.85 16.64
C GLY A 316 -0.68 -20.74 17.55
N PHE A 317 0.62 -20.42 17.54
CA PHE A 317 1.21 -19.42 18.45
C PHE A 317 0.53 -18.05 18.33
N LEU A 318 -0.19 -17.65 19.39
CA LEU A 318 -1.01 -16.43 19.46
C LEU A 318 -2.05 -16.29 18.33
N ALA A 319 -2.55 -17.39 17.77
CA ALA A 319 -3.51 -17.37 16.65
C ALA A 319 -4.79 -16.57 16.96
N GLY A 320 -5.41 -16.80 18.13
CA GLY A 320 -6.59 -16.06 18.61
C GLY A 320 -6.32 -14.55 18.76
N PRO A 321 -5.31 -14.13 19.55
CA PRO A 321 -4.90 -12.72 19.62
C PRO A 321 -4.62 -12.10 18.25
N ARG A 322 -3.94 -12.81 17.34
CA ARG A 322 -3.58 -12.30 16.01
C ARG A 322 -4.80 -12.04 15.11
N SER A 323 -5.89 -12.81 15.26
CA SER A 323 -7.13 -12.55 14.50
C SER A 323 -7.95 -11.37 15.04
N VAL A 324 -7.92 -11.11 16.35
CA VAL A 324 -8.75 -10.05 16.98
C VAL A 324 -8.03 -8.70 17.15
N LEU A 325 -6.71 -8.65 17.29
CA LEU A 325 -5.96 -7.42 17.62
C LEU A 325 -6.22 -6.25 16.65
N GLY A 326 -6.35 -6.53 15.35
CA GLY A 326 -6.67 -5.51 14.36
C GLY A 326 -8.07 -4.91 14.55
N PHE A 327 -9.08 -5.73 14.88
CA PHE A 327 -10.43 -5.27 15.21
C PHE A 327 -10.46 -4.46 16.51
N VAL A 328 -9.63 -4.79 17.50
CA VAL A 328 -9.47 -3.98 18.72
C VAL A 328 -8.93 -2.59 18.38
N VAL A 329 -7.92 -2.48 17.52
CA VAL A 329 -7.42 -1.18 17.03
C VAL A 329 -8.51 -0.42 16.27
N LEU A 330 -9.25 -1.07 15.37
CA LEU A 330 -10.37 -0.47 14.66
C LEU A 330 -11.40 0.11 15.62
N PHE A 331 -11.83 -0.65 16.62
CA PHE A 331 -12.77 -0.21 17.63
C PHE A 331 -12.25 1.00 18.41
N VAL A 332 -10.99 0.97 18.88
CA VAL A 332 -10.38 2.08 19.63
C VAL A 332 -10.28 3.35 18.77
N VAL A 333 -9.86 3.25 17.52
CA VAL A 333 -9.78 4.41 16.59
C VAL A 333 -11.18 4.98 16.31
N VAL A 334 -12.16 4.13 16.02
CA VAL A 334 -13.55 4.56 15.75
C VAL A 334 -14.17 5.21 16.98
N ALA A 335 -14.06 4.60 18.16
CA ALA A 335 -14.58 5.14 19.41
C ALA A 335 -13.94 6.50 19.76
N ALA A 336 -12.62 6.62 19.65
CA ALA A 336 -11.91 7.88 19.88
C ALA A 336 -12.31 8.98 18.86
N VAL A 337 -12.43 8.63 17.58
CA VAL A 337 -12.87 9.54 16.52
C VAL A 337 -14.29 10.04 16.76
N VAL A 338 -15.23 9.16 17.16
CA VAL A 338 -16.62 9.55 17.46
C VAL A 338 -16.70 10.40 18.73
N ALA A 339 -15.98 10.03 19.79
CA ALA A 339 -15.96 10.77 21.06
C ALA A 339 -15.34 12.17 20.94
N LEU A 340 -14.27 12.32 20.14
CA LEU A 340 -13.69 13.63 19.83
C LEU A 340 -14.55 14.42 18.82
N GLY A 341 -15.18 13.72 17.86
CA GLY A 341 -16.04 14.29 16.84
C GLY A 341 -15.39 15.48 16.11
N ARG A 342 -16.10 16.61 16.11
CA ARG A 342 -15.66 17.88 15.48
C ARG A 342 -14.40 18.52 16.08
N ARG A 343 -13.78 17.96 17.14
CA ARG A 343 -12.46 18.41 17.63
C ARG A 343 -11.32 18.03 16.68
N VAL A 344 -11.50 16.97 15.88
CA VAL A 344 -10.51 16.52 14.90
C VAL A 344 -10.87 17.08 13.52
N PRO A 345 -9.93 17.69 12.76
CA PRO A 345 -10.18 18.10 11.38
C PRO A 345 -10.63 16.90 10.53
N PRO A 346 -11.69 17.01 9.69
CA PRO A 346 -12.27 15.86 9.00
C PRO A 346 -11.29 15.06 8.13
N VAL A 347 -10.30 15.73 7.53
CA VAL A 347 -9.23 15.06 6.76
C VAL A 347 -8.27 14.24 7.64
N MET A 348 -7.97 14.67 8.87
CA MET A 348 -7.13 13.89 9.80
C MET A 348 -7.88 12.64 10.28
N VAL A 349 -9.20 12.74 10.48
CA VAL A 349 -10.07 11.58 10.67
C VAL A 349 -10.03 10.67 9.44
N GLY A 350 -10.14 11.24 8.23
CA GLY A 350 -10.06 10.49 6.97
C GLY A 350 -8.76 9.70 6.81
N ILE A 351 -7.60 10.31 7.11
CA ILE A 351 -6.29 9.65 7.05
C ILE A 351 -6.21 8.51 8.07
N ALA A 352 -6.61 8.74 9.33
CA ALA A 352 -6.60 7.71 10.37
C ALA A 352 -7.53 6.54 10.06
N LEU A 353 -8.76 6.81 9.59
CA LEU A 353 -9.72 5.77 9.20
C LEU A 353 -9.28 5.03 7.92
N LEU A 354 -8.62 5.69 6.96
CA LEU A 354 -8.11 5.05 5.74
C LEU A 354 -6.96 4.08 6.05
N ALA A 355 -6.03 4.48 6.91
CA ALA A 355 -4.99 3.59 7.42
C ALA A 355 -5.61 2.42 8.19
N THR A 356 -6.56 2.71 9.08
CA THR A 356 -7.21 1.69 9.91
C THR A 356 -7.99 0.69 9.07
N ALA A 357 -8.84 1.15 8.14
CA ALA A 357 -9.61 0.31 7.22
C ALA A 357 -8.74 -0.60 6.35
N SER A 358 -7.49 -0.19 6.07
CA SER A 358 -6.55 -0.97 5.27
C SER A 358 -5.76 -2.01 6.09
N LEU A 359 -5.53 -1.75 7.38
CA LEU A 359 -4.58 -2.51 8.22
C LEU A 359 -5.23 -3.25 9.42
N PHE A 360 -6.54 -3.10 9.67
CA PHE A 360 -7.24 -3.91 10.68
C PHE A 360 -7.47 -5.39 10.32
N PRO A 361 -7.61 -5.82 9.04
CA PRO A 361 -7.76 -7.24 8.73
C PRO A 361 -6.59 -8.07 9.26
N ALA A 362 -6.84 -9.29 9.75
CA ALA A 362 -5.80 -10.15 10.31
C ALA A 362 -4.65 -10.44 9.32
N VAL A 363 -4.98 -10.50 8.03
CA VAL A 363 -4.04 -10.52 6.90
C VAL A 363 -4.32 -9.30 6.02
N SER A 364 -3.42 -8.31 6.05
CA SER A 364 -3.34 -7.24 5.06
C SER A 364 -2.03 -7.40 4.31
N CYS A 365 -2.09 -7.81 3.04
CA CYS A 365 -0.89 -7.93 2.21
C CYS A 365 -0.23 -6.57 1.99
N ARG A 366 1.10 -6.52 1.87
CA ARG A 366 1.91 -5.29 1.65
C ARG A 366 1.32 -4.28 0.64
N TYR A 367 0.66 -4.74 -0.43
CA TYR A 367 0.03 -3.87 -1.44
C TYR A 367 -1.11 -2.99 -0.89
N TYR A 368 -1.74 -3.35 0.24
CA TYR A 368 -2.72 -2.47 0.89
C TYR A 368 -2.12 -1.11 1.27
N LEU A 369 -0.79 -1.01 1.49
CA LEU A 369 -0.09 0.27 1.73
C LEU A 369 -0.23 1.29 0.60
N VAL A 370 -0.83 0.92 -0.55
CA VAL A 370 -1.24 1.86 -1.59
C VAL A 370 -2.21 2.94 -1.07
N PHE A 371 -2.86 2.73 0.08
CA PHE A 371 -3.61 3.78 0.80
C PHE A 371 -2.74 4.97 1.23
N ALA A 372 -1.41 4.80 1.36
CA ALA A 372 -0.50 5.86 1.73
C ALA A 372 -0.31 6.90 0.61
N LEU A 373 -0.56 6.54 -0.66
CA LEU A 373 -0.39 7.44 -1.81
C LEU A 373 -1.33 8.67 -1.79
N PRO A 374 -2.66 8.54 -1.56
CA PRO A 374 -3.56 9.69 -1.43
C PRO A 374 -3.27 10.53 -0.18
N ALA A 375 -2.75 9.94 0.90
CA ALA A 375 -2.27 10.69 2.06
C ALA A 375 -1.01 11.50 1.71
N ALA A 376 0.00 10.85 1.14
CA ALA A 376 1.25 11.47 0.67
C ALA A 376 1.00 12.59 -0.35
N ALA A 377 0.03 12.42 -1.24
CA ALA A 377 -0.37 13.48 -2.18
C ALA A 377 -0.89 14.74 -1.47
N LEU A 378 -1.61 14.61 -0.35
CA LEU A 378 -2.04 15.76 0.46
C LEU A 378 -0.91 16.37 1.29
N LEU A 379 0.03 15.56 1.78
CA LEU A 379 1.27 16.05 2.39
C LEU A 379 2.10 16.86 1.37
N ALA A 380 2.11 16.42 0.11
CA ALA A 380 2.80 17.08 -1.00
C ALA A 380 2.02 18.24 -1.63
N ARG A 381 0.71 18.39 -1.35
CA ARG A 381 -0.16 19.43 -1.90
C ARG A 381 -1.44 19.64 -1.08
N ASP A 382 -1.66 20.86 -0.57
CA ASP A 382 -2.98 21.27 -0.09
C ASP A 382 -3.96 21.44 -1.28
N PRO A 383 -5.22 20.94 -1.20
CA PRO A 383 -6.19 21.10 -2.28
C PRO A 383 -6.61 22.55 -2.54
N ASP A 384 -6.56 23.43 -1.54
CA ASP A 384 -6.94 24.85 -1.63
C ASP A 384 -5.77 25.82 -1.36
N GLY A 385 -4.58 25.30 -1.04
CA GLY A 385 -3.39 26.10 -0.77
C GLY A 385 -2.67 26.62 -2.02
N LEU A 386 -1.63 27.42 -1.80
CA LEU A 386 -0.77 27.95 -2.85
C LEU A 386 0.12 26.86 -3.47
N PRO A 387 0.59 27.05 -4.73
CA PRO A 387 1.69 26.27 -5.30
C PRO A 387 2.85 26.07 -4.30
N GLY A 388 3.27 24.82 -4.11
CA GLY A 388 4.33 24.45 -3.17
C GLY A 388 3.91 24.23 -1.70
N SER A 389 2.65 24.51 -1.32
CA SER A 389 2.15 24.23 0.04
C SER A 389 1.55 22.82 0.17
N GLY A 390 1.87 22.13 1.26
CA GLY A 390 1.26 20.88 1.71
C GLY A 390 0.18 21.13 2.77
N ILE A 391 -0.66 20.13 3.04
CA ILE A 391 -1.81 20.28 3.94
C ILE A 391 -1.45 20.75 5.37
N PHE A 392 -0.26 20.39 5.87
CA PHE A 392 0.18 20.81 7.21
C PHE A 392 0.63 22.26 7.29
N ASP A 393 1.05 22.89 6.18
CA ASP A 393 1.40 24.31 6.14
C ASP A 393 0.16 25.17 6.45
N ARG A 394 -1.01 24.77 5.93
CA ARG A 394 -2.32 25.39 6.26
C ARG A 394 -2.82 25.05 7.66
N VAL A 395 -2.63 23.81 8.13
CA VAL A 395 -3.02 23.43 9.51
C VAL A 395 -2.21 24.21 10.55
N ALA A 396 -0.93 24.49 10.29
CA ALA A 396 -0.11 25.32 11.16
C ALA A 396 -0.64 26.76 11.32
N LEU A 397 -1.28 27.32 10.28
CA LEU A 397 -1.89 28.65 10.29
C LEU A 397 -3.26 28.71 11.01
N VAL A 398 -3.97 27.59 11.14
CA VAL A 398 -5.39 27.57 11.57
C VAL A 398 -5.63 26.80 12.88
N GLY A 399 -4.82 25.77 13.19
CA GLY A 399 -5.08 24.82 14.28
C GLY A 399 -4.02 24.78 15.40
N GLY A 400 -3.07 25.72 15.37
CA GLY A 400 -1.86 25.70 16.19
C GLY A 400 -0.82 24.70 15.68
N ARG A 401 0.44 24.85 16.14
CA ARG A 401 1.62 24.14 15.58
C ARG A 401 1.71 22.67 16.04
N ARG A 402 0.74 21.84 15.63
CA ARG A 402 0.62 20.40 15.95
C ARG A 402 1.62 19.50 15.21
N ARG A 403 2.88 19.96 15.10
CA ARG A 403 3.98 19.40 14.27
C ARG A 403 4.21 17.89 14.48
N ALA A 404 3.97 17.36 15.67
CA ALA A 404 4.07 15.92 15.94
C ALA A 404 3.12 15.08 15.05
N VAL A 405 1.89 15.54 14.82
CA VAL A 405 0.95 14.88 13.88
C VAL A 405 1.52 14.89 12.47
N GLY A 406 2.06 16.04 12.07
CA GLY A 406 2.72 16.24 10.79
C GLY A 406 3.85 15.26 10.55
N ILE A 407 4.82 15.24 11.46
CA ILE A 407 5.99 14.35 11.41
C ILE A 407 5.56 12.88 11.39
N CYS A 408 4.66 12.44 12.29
CA CYS A 408 4.24 11.04 12.34
C CYS A 408 3.54 10.58 11.05
N VAL A 409 2.66 11.41 10.47
CA VAL A 409 1.98 11.07 9.20
C VAL A 409 2.95 11.11 8.02
N SER A 410 3.87 12.07 7.95
CA SER A 410 4.91 12.10 6.90
C SER A 410 5.89 10.93 6.97
N VAL A 411 6.31 10.52 8.18
CA VAL A 411 7.18 9.35 8.36
C VAL A 411 6.44 8.05 8.04
N ALA A 412 5.20 7.87 8.51
CA ALA A 412 4.40 6.68 8.22
C ALA A 412 4.11 6.54 6.71
N ALA A 413 3.71 7.62 6.04
CA ALA A 413 3.50 7.63 4.60
C ALA A 413 4.80 7.41 3.83
N GLY A 414 5.90 8.08 4.24
CA GLY A 414 7.22 7.94 3.61
C GLY A 414 7.75 6.51 3.65
N ILE A 415 7.78 5.87 4.82
CA ILE A 415 8.24 4.46 4.98
C ILE A 415 7.26 3.45 4.34
N SER A 416 5.98 3.81 4.15
CA SER A 416 5.06 2.98 3.38
C SER A 416 5.38 2.99 1.89
N ILE A 417 5.73 4.16 1.36
CA ILE A 417 6.15 4.38 -0.04
C ILE A 417 7.52 3.74 -0.30
N VAL A 418 8.50 4.03 0.58
CA VAL A 418 9.90 3.63 0.40
C VAL A 418 10.24 2.42 1.26
N GLN A 419 10.27 1.26 0.61
CA GLN A 419 10.67 -0.01 1.23
C GLN A 419 12.11 -0.30 0.85
N ILE A 420 12.93 -0.67 1.83
CA ILE A 420 14.35 -0.98 1.68
C ILE A 420 14.53 -2.47 1.98
N ALA A 421 15.13 -3.22 1.07
CA ALA A 421 15.56 -4.59 1.32
C ALA A 421 16.71 -4.60 2.34
N LEU A 422 16.58 -5.37 3.42
CA LEU A 422 17.55 -5.35 4.53
C LEU A 422 18.57 -6.49 4.38
N PRO A 423 19.82 -6.31 4.88
CA PRO A 423 20.80 -7.38 4.96
C PRO A 423 20.43 -8.36 6.09
N SER A 424 19.45 -9.23 5.84
CA SER A 424 19.10 -10.37 6.69
C SER A 424 19.67 -11.69 6.12
N PRO A 425 19.69 -12.78 6.91
CA PRO A 425 19.76 -14.12 6.35
C PRO A 425 18.68 -14.29 5.26
N PRO A 426 19.00 -14.84 4.07
CA PRO A 426 18.01 -15.02 3.03
C PRO A 426 16.99 -16.13 3.34
N VAL A 427 15.71 -15.83 3.19
CA VAL A 427 14.61 -16.79 3.22
C VAL A 427 14.53 -17.47 1.85
N ARG A 428 14.71 -18.80 1.81
CA ARG A 428 14.56 -19.59 0.59
C ARG A 428 13.09 -19.88 0.31
N VAL A 429 12.52 -19.22 -0.69
CA VAL A 429 11.15 -19.50 -1.15
C VAL A 429 11.22 -20.52 -2.30
N PRO A 430 10.55 -21.69 -2.19
CA PRO A 430 10.53 -22.67 -3.27
C PRO A 430 9.76 -22.12 -4.47
N ILE A 431 10.32 -22.34 -5.66
CA ILE A 431 9.68 -22.12 -6.94
C ILE A 431 9.03 -23.45 -7.33
N SER A 432 7.69 -23.47 -7.39
CA SER A 432 6.94 -24.65 -7.80
C SER A 432 6.47 -24.51 -9.25
N GLY A 433 6.89 -25.44 -10.11
CA GLY A 433 6.42 -25.58 -11.49
C GLY A 433 5.90 -26.99 -11.72
N GLY A 434 4.73 -27.12 -12.38
CA GLY A 434 4.08 -28.41 -12.65
C GLY A 434 3.70 -29.25 -11.40
N GLY A 435 3.85 -28.73 -10.19
CA GLY A 435 3.68 -29.46 -8.93
C GLY A 435 4.99 -29.91 -8.25
N ALA A 436 6.14 -29.79 -8.92
CA ALA A 436 7.46 -30.05 -8.35
C ALA A 436 8.15 -28.76 -7.92
N VAL A 437 9.11 -28.83 -6.98
CA VAL A 437 9.99 -27.69 -6.64
C VAL A 437 11.16 -27.68 -7.63
N GLU A 438 11.13 -26.73 -8.57
CA GLU A 438 12.12 -26.62 -9.65
C GLU A 438 13.39 -25.88 -9.19
N SER A 439 13.24 -24.89 -8.29
CA SER A 439 14.34 -24.02 -7.84
C SER A 439 13.94 -23.24 -6.57
N PHE A 440 14.78 -22.31 -6.11
CA PHE A 440 14.51 -21.45 -4.95
C PHE A 440 14.90 -19.99 -5.23
N LEU A 441 14.09 -19.04 -4.73
CA LEU A 441 14.49 -17.64 -4.60
C LEU A 441 15.09 -17.37 -3.23
N ASN A 442 16.22 -16.66 -3.19
CA ASN A 442 16.73 -16.03 -1.98
C ASN A 442 16.04 -14.67 -1.81
N LEU A 443 15.09 -14.57 -0.89
CA LEU A 443 14.44 -13.30 -0.53
C LEU A 443 14.96 -12.77 0.81
N VAL A 444 14.82 -11.47 1.06
CA VAL A 444 15.13 -10.86 2.37
C VAL A 444 13.94 -10.09 2.93
N ILE A 445 13.94 -9.85 4.24
CA ILE A 445 12.98 -8.96 4.88
C ILE A 445 13.22 -7.51 4.41
N THR A 446 12.17 -6.69 4.43
CA THR A 446 12.25 -5.27 4.06
C THR A 446 11.76 -4.38 5.20
N THR A 447 12.05 -3.08 5.16
CA THR A 447 11.54 -2.10 6.16
C THR A 447 10.02 -2.02 6.29
N VAL A 448 9.26 -2.72 5.42
CA VAL A 448 7.80 -2.71 5.42
C VAL A 448 7.18 -3.19 6.74
N PHE A 449 7.85 -4.05 7.52
CA PHE A 449 7.31 -4.52 8.80
C PHE A 449 7.20 -3.41 9.87
N PHE A 450 7.89 -2.27 9.70
CA PHE A 450 7.71 -1.10 10.57
C PHE A 450 6.43 -0.32 10.25
N THR A 451 5.89 -0.43 9.03
CA THR A 451 4.75 0.40 8.57
C THR A 451 3.50 0.30 9.45
N PRO A 452 3.07 -0.86 10.01
CA PRO A 452 1.85 -0.92 10.81
C PRO A 452 2.04 -0.20 12.15
N LEU A 453 3.23 -0.32 12.76
CA LEU A 453 3.60 0.40 13.98
C LEU A 453 3.69 1.91 13.75
N LEU A 454 4.24 2.34 12.62
CA LEU A 454 4.27 3.77 12.25
C LEU A 454 2.87 4.35 12.02
N TRP A 455 1.95 3.58 11.41
CA TRP A 455 0.55 4.01 11.26
C TRP A 455 -0.24 3.99 12.57
N LEU A 456 0.04 3.05 13.49
CA LEU A 456 -0.49 3.10 14.86
C LEU A 456 -0.02 4.37 15.58
N LEU A 457 1.27 4.71 15.50
CA LEU A 457 1.83 5.94 16.07
C LEU A 457 1.23 7.20 15.42
N ALA A 458 0.98 7.20 14.11
CA ALA A 458 0.32 8.31 13.42
C ALA A 458 -1.14 8.48 13.86
N CYS A 459 -1.92 7.40 13.97
CA CYS A 459 -3.30 7.44 14.48
C CYS A 459 -3.33 7.89 15.95
N GLY A 460 -2.44 7.35 16.78
CA GLY A 460 -2.27 7.77 18.18
C GLY A 460 -1.88 9.24 18.31
N ALA A 461 -0.97 9.74 17.48
CA ALA A 461 -0.58 11.15 17.46
C ALA A 461 -1.75 12.07 17.07
N ILE A 462 -2.56 11.70 16.08
CA ILE A 462 -3.80 12.42 15.72
C ILE A 462 -4.73 12.47 16.94
N ILE A 463 -5.11 11.32 17.48
CA ILE A 463 -6.07 11.20 18.59
C ILE A 463 -5.57 11.96 19.83
N ALA A 464 -4.35 11.68 20.30
CA ALA A 464 -3.80 12.29 21.50
C ALA A 464 -3.54 13.79 21.37
N SER A 465 -3.28 14.29 20.15
CA SER A 465 -3.17 15.73 19.89
C SER A 465 -4.52 16.42 20.07
N TYR A 466 -5.58 15.94 19.40
CA TYR A 466 -6.90 16.59 19.44
C TYR A 466 -7.74 16.24 20.70
N ALA A 467 -7.31 15.26 21.50
CA ALA A 467 -7.86 14.99 22.83
C ALA A 467 -7.41 16.02 23.88
N ARG A 468 -6.19 16.57 23.76
CA ARG A 468 -5.72 17.65 24.63
C ARG A 468 -6.56 18.90 24.38
N ARG A 469 -7.08 19.51 25.46
CA ARG A 469 -7.72 20.83 25.40
C ARG A 469 -6.74 21.82 24.75
N PRO A 470 -7.22 22.85 24.01
CA PRO A 470 -6.39 24.01 23.72
C PRO A 470 -5.77 24.49 25.03
N ALA A 471 -4.49 24.89 25.00
CA ALA A 471 -4.00 25.76 26.06
C ALA A 471 -4.89 27.01 26.10
N PRO A 472 -5.20 27.57 27.28
CA PRO A 472 -5.79 28.90 27.32
C PRO A 472 -4.85 29.82 26.53
N SER A 473 -5.37 30.44 25.47
CA SER A 473 -4.65 31.50 24.76
C SER A 473 -4.38 32.57 25.79
N TYR A 474 -3.10 32.84 26.05
CA TYR A 474 -2.69 34.01 26.83
C TYR A 474 -3.24 35.22 26.08
N SER A 475 -4.24 35.87 26.67
CA SER A 475 -4.85 37.07 26.11
C SER A 475 -3.90 38.22 26.37
N ASP A 476 -3.28 38.75 25.33
CA ASP A 476 -2.45 39.96 25.37
C ASP A 476 -3.32 41.24 25.58
N ASP A 477 -4.48 41.10 26.22
CA ASP A 477 -5.49 42.13 26.52
C ASP A 477 -5.24 42.82 27.88
N ASP A 478 -4.06 42.62 28.48
CA ASP A 478 -3.70 43.19 29.80
C ASP A 478 -2.44 44.09 29.76
N GLU A 479 -2.03 44.54 28.57
CA GLU A 479 -1.27 45.79 28.44
C GLU A 479 -2.26 46.97 28.43
N GLN A 480 -2.88 47.22 29.60
CA GLN A 480 -3.82 48.34 29.77
C GLN A 480 -3.10 49.67 29.58
N VAL A 481 -3.38 50.29 28.43
CA VAL A 481 -3.03 51.67 28.07
C VAL A 481 -3.54 52.62 29.17
N THR A 482 -2.67 52.92 30.13
CA THR A 482 -2.95 53.82 31.26
C THR A 482 -2.61 55.25 30.85
N ASP A 483 -3.32 55.75 29.85
CA ASP A 483 -3.08 57.07 29.27
C ASP A 483 -3.66 58.17 30.18
N LEU A 484 -2.82 58.65 31.12
CA LEU A 484 -3.17 59.67 32.09
C LEU A 484 -3.21 61.07 31.46
N SER A 485 -4.31 61.37 30.76
CA SER A 485 -4.63 62.71 30.28
C SER A 485 -5.94 63.23 30.89
N PRO A 486 -5.90 64.24 31.78
CA PRO A 486 -7.10 64.83 32.37
C PRO A 486 -7.59 66.02 31.53
N ASP A 487 -8.85 66.04 31.09
CA ASP A 487 -9.42 67.29 30.58
C ASP A 487 -10.90 67.56 30.95
N THR A 488 -11.03 68.59 31.78
CA THR A 488 -11.98 69.70 31.75
C THR A 488 -13.30 69.55 30.96
N SER A 489 -14.39 69.76 31.69
CA SER A 489 -15.75 69.92 31.18
C SER A 489 -15.95 71.07 30.18
N ARG A 490 -16.76 70.85 29.11
CA ARG A 490 -17.88 71.77 28.79
C ARG A 490 -18.96 71.24 27.83
N ARG A 491 -20.14 71.87 27.96
CA ARG A 491 -21.32 71.86 27.06
C ARG A 491 -20.95 72.37 25.64
N THR A 492 -21.76 72.26 24.56
CA THR A 492 -23.23 72.09 24.45
C THR A 492 -23.68 71.53 23.07
N THR A 493 -24.93 71.09 22.98
CA THR A 493 -25.69 70.69 21.77
C THR A 493 -25.74 71.68 20.60
N ARG A 494 -25.74 71.18 19.34
CA ARG A 494 -26.78 71.47 18.32
C ARG A 494 -26.71 70.59 17.04
N LYS A 495 -27.86 70.47 16.39
CA LYS A 495 -28.18 70.08 14.99
C LYS A 495 -29.30 71.05 14.52
N PRO A 496 -29.70 71.17 13.23
CA PRO A 496 -29.34 70.40 12.03
C PRO A 496 -28.71 71.32 10.92
N GLU A 497 -28.99 71.42 9.59
CA GLU A 497 -29.99 70.81 8.66
C GLU A 497 -29.63 70.95 7.13
N VAL A 498 -30.01 69.94 6.33
CA VAL A 498 -30.38 69.82 4.87
C VAL A 498 -29.81 70.72 3.71
N ALA A 499 -29.34 70.03 2.64
CA ALA A 499 -29.25 70.36 1.18
C ALA A 499 -28.35 71.55 0.70
N THR A 500 -27.92 71.71 -0.58
CA THR A 500 -28.25 71.07 -1.90
C THR A 500 -27.02 71.01 -2.86
N GLU A 501 -27.08 70.24 -3.95
CA GLU A 501 -26.16 70.18 -5.13
C GLU A 501 -26.20 71.46 -6.05
N PRO A 502 -25.44 71.64 -7.19
CA PRO A 502 -24.66 70.66 -8.01
C PRO A 502 -23.32 71.10 -8.72
N SER A 503 -22.54 70.07 -9.17
CA SER A 503 -21.61 70.02 -10.36
C SER A 503 -20.41 70.99 -10.54
N PRO A 504 -19.39 70.71 -11.40
CA PRO A 504 -19.17 69.55 -12.28
C PRO A 504 -17.79 68.81 -12.13
N GLN A 505 -17.60 67.75 -12.93
CA GLN A 505 -16.41 66.87 -13.08
C GLN A 505 -15.39 67.44 -14.12
N PRO A 506 -14.30 66.75 -14.61
CA PRO A 506 -13.76 65.38 -14.35
C PRO A 506 -12.19 65.30 -14.27
N PRO A 507 -11.50 64.15 -14.46
CA PRO A 507 -11.69 62.75 -14.00
C PRO A 507 -10.45 62.18 -13.23
N ILE A 508 -10.54 60.93 -12.72
CA ILE A 508 -9.60 59.78 -12.96
C ILE A 508 -9.86 58.63 -11.94
N ASP A 509 -10.09 57.43 -12.46
CA ASP A 509 -9.82 56.03 -12.02
C ASP A 509 -9.47 55.65 -10.55
N LEU A 510 -9.80 54.45 -10.04
CA LEU A 510 -10.84 53.43 -10.37
C LEU A 510 -10.90 52.36 -9.25
N CYS A 511 -12.01 51.61 -9.14
CA CYS A 511 -12.15 50.30 -8.47
C CYS A 511 -11.82 50.16 -6.97
N SER A 512 -12.83 50.38 -6.13
CA SER A 512 -13.10 49.46 -5.01
C SER A 512 -13.96 48.27 -5.50
N PHE A 513 -14.03 47.16 -4.75
CA PHE A 513 -14.92 46.04 -5.10
C PHE A 513 -15.54 45.36 -3.87
N VAL A 514 -16.83 45.04 -3.96
CA VAL A 514 -17.63 44.40 -2.90
C VAL A 514 -18.37 43.20 -3.47
N GLY A 515 -18.49 42.13 -2.68
CA GLY A 515 -19.52 41.10 -2.85
C GLY A 515 -19.19 39.96 -3.84
N TYR A 516 -18.94 38.77 -3.31
CA TYR A 516 -18.95 37.53 -4.09
C TYR A 516 -20.24 36.74 -3.84
N GLY A 517 -21.18 36.84 -4.78
CA GLY A 517 -22.40 36.04 -4.81
C GLY A 517 -22.20 34.64 -5.44
N ASN A 518 -23.14 33.74 -5.17
CA ASN A 518 -23.17 32.38 -5.73
C ASN A 518 -23.09 32.37 -7.28
N ARG A 519 -22.08 31.69 -7.84
CA ARG A 519 -22.17 31.07 -9.18
C ARG A 519 -21.48 29.70 -9.19
N GLY A 520 -22.17 28.70 -9.74
CA GLY A 520 -21.65 27.33 -9.83
C GLY A 520 -20.62 27.16 -10.94
N PHE A 521 -19.43 26.67 -10.60
CA PHE A 521 -18.38 26.36 -11.57
C PHE A 521 -18.68 25.04 -12.31
N LYS A 522 -19.14 25.12 -13.56
CA LYS A 522 -19.13 23.97 -14.49
C LYS A 522 -17.71 23.71 -14.97
N ALA A 523 -16.98 22.82 -14.29
CA ALA A 523 -15.72 22.30 -14.79
C ALA A 523 -15.97 21.38 -16.01
N ARG A 524 -15.79 21.92 -17.22
CA ARG A 524 -15.91 21.16 -18.47
C ARG A 524 -14.63 20.37 -18.70
N TRP A 525 -14.64 19.08 -18.34
CA TRP A 525 -13.58 18.16 -18.71
C TRP A 525 -13.64 17.95 -20.23
N VAL A 526 -12.67 18.47 -20.96
CA VAL A 526 -12.46 18.16 -22.38
C VAL A 526 -11.52 16.95 -22.44
N TRP A 527 -12.05 15.82 -22.86
CA TRP A 527 -11.21 14.73 -23.38
C TRP A 527 -10.66 15.18 -24.73
N VAL A 528 -9.35 15.02 -24.94
CA VAL A 528 -8.73 15.15 -26.26
C VAL A 528 -8.55 13.74 -26.79
N SER A 529 -9.53 13.27 -27.54
CA SER A 529 -9.48 12.04 -28.32
C SER A 529 -9.13 12.35 -29.77
N GLU A 530 -8.32 11.47 -30.36
CA GLU A 530 -7.99 11.30 -31.78
C GLU A 530 -8.70 12.20 -32.81
N GLU A 531 -7.98 13.14 -33.42
CA GLU A 531 -8.47 13.88 -34.62
C GLU A 531 -7.34 14.24 -35.61
N VAL A 532 -6.34 13.36 -35.81
CA VAL A 532 -5.30 13.52 -36.86
C VAL A 532 -4.91 12.20 -37.54
N MET A 533 -5.88 11.41 -38.02
CA MET A 533 -5.65 10.31 -38.99
C MET A 533 -6.86 10.09 -39.93
N ALA A 534 -7.48 11.17 -40.43
CA ALA A 534 -8.69 11.07 -41.27
C ALA A 534 -8.76 12.14 -42.38
N LYS A 535 -7.74 12.21 -43.26
CA LYS A 535 -7.83 12.91 -44.56
C LYS A 535 -6.66 12.61 -45.50
N LEU A 536 -6.79 11.54 -46.30
CA LEU A 536 -6.17 11.30 -47.61
C LEU A 536 -6.67 9.93 -48.11
N GLY A 537 -7.13 9.82 -49.36
CA GLY A 537 -7.38 8.51 -50.00
C GLY A 537 -8.83 8.07 -50.30
N GLU A 538 -9.69 8.95 -50.83
CA GLU A 538 -10.68 8.47 -51.82
C GLU A 538 -9.98 8.43 -53.19
N GLY A 539 -10.02 7.29 -53.90
CA GLY A 539 -9.07 7.08 -55.01
C GLY A 539 -9.29 5.90 -55.97
N GLN A 540 -10.54 5.47 -56.18
CA GLN A 540 -10.97 4.51 -57.22
C GLN A 540 -10.38 3.08 -57.16
N ALA A 541 -10.99 2.18 -57.95
CA ALA A 541 -10.64 0.77 -58.06
C ALA A 541 -10.64 0.33 -59.53
N SER A 542 -9.72 -0.58 -59.90
CA SER A 542 -9.76 -1.34 -61.16
C SER A 542 -8.88 -2.59 -61.09
N ASP A 543 -9.53 -3.73 -60.87
CA ASP A 543 -9.46 -4.99 -61.64
C ASP A 543 -8.12 -5.63 -62.10
N CYS A 544 -8.15 -6.97 -62.16
CA CYS A 544 -7.27 -7.91 -62.89
C CYS A 544 -5.76 -8.01 -62.55
N GLY A 545 -5.24 -9.25 -62.49
CA GLY A 545 -3.81 -9.57 -62.70
C GLY A 545 -3.27 -10.75 -61.88
N ASN A 546 -2.69 -11.75 -62.56
CA ASN A 546 -1.98 -12.88 -61.94
C ASN A 546 -0.44 -12.75 -62.11
N GLU A 547 0.26 -13.63 -61.37
CA GLU A 547 1.65 -14.09 -61.56
C GLU A 547 2.85 -13.31 -60.95
N PRO A 548 3.98 -14.02 -60.62
CA PRO A 548 5.02 -13.49 -59.72
C PRO A 548 6.45 -13.46 -60.31
N VAL A 549 7.22 -12.38 -60.09
CA VAL A 549 8.64 -12.28 -60.51
C VAL A 549 9.56 -11.77 -59.39
N ARG A 550 10.85 -12.13 -59.49
CA ARG A 550 11.94 -12.02 -58.49
C ARG A 550 12.53 -10.61 -58.32
N PRO A 551 13.28 -10.34 -57.23
CA PRO A 551 13.81 -9.00 -56.90
C PRO A 551 15.11 -8.62 -57.65
N GLY A 552 15.40 -7.30 -57.70
CA GLY A 552 16.65 -6.70 -58.17
C GLY A 552 16.89 -5.29 -57.56
N PRO A 553 18.13 -4.74 -57.57
CA PRO A 553 18.52 -3.64 -56.67
C PRO A 553 18.94 -2.30 -57.36
N GLY A 554 19.06 -1.24 -56.55
CA GLY A 554 19.50 0.13 -56.92
C GLY A 554 18.56 1.17 -56.28
N LEU A 555 18.97 2.28 -55.66
CA LEU A 555 19.97 3.30 -56.02
C LEU A 555 19.71 3.87 -57.43
N ASP A 556 19.55 5.18 -57.64
CA ASP A 556 19.83 6.32 -56.76
C ASP A 556 19.00 7.59 -57.12
N GLN A 557 19.15 8.66 -56.33
CA GLN A 557 18.75 10.06 -56.60
C GLN A 557 17.26 10.41 -56.81
N LEU A 558 16.72 11.19 -55.86
CA LEU A 558 16.34 12.59 -56.15
C LEU A 558 16.30 13.42 -54.86
N SER A 559 16.36 14.75 -54.98
CA SER A 559 16.64 15.65 -53.85
C SER A 559 15.82 16.95 -53.90
N ARG A 560 15.86 17.72 -52.79
CA ARG A 560 15.23 19.04 -52.54
C ARG A 560 13.72 18.97 -52.19
N ALA A 561 13.18 19.83 -51.33
CA ALA A 561 13.79 20.69 -50.28
C ALA A 561 12.70 21.25 -49.33
N LEU A 562 13.15 21.77 -48.18
CA LEU A 562 12.53 22.78 -47.26
C LEU A 562 12.62 22.34 -45.77
N PRO A 563 12.69 23.30 -44.81
CA PRO A 563 13.61 23.13 -43.68
C PRO A 563 12.96 22.81 -42.33
N ALA A 564 13.61 21.94 -41.56
CA ALA A 564 13.39 21.78 -40.12
C ALA A 564 14.40 22.60 -39.31
N ARG A 565 13.93 23.49 -38.43
CA ARG A 565 14.78 24.11 -37.41
C ARG A 565 15.15 23.06 -36.36
N ARG A 566 16.43 22.69 -36.27
CA ARG A 566 17.00 21.99 -35.10
C ARG A 566 17.95 22.91 -34.35
N VAL A 567 17.69 23.12 -33.06
CA VAL A 567 18.66 23.70 -32.14
C VAL A 567 19.65 22.60 -31.76
N VAL A 568 20.93 22.84 -32.01
CA VAL A 568 22.02 21.95 -31.58
C VAL A 568 22.65 22.55 -30.33
N VAL A 569 22.63 21.80 -29.22
CA VAL A 569 23.48 22.07 -28.06
C VAL A 569 24.69 21.14 -28.19
N GLY A 570 25.85 21.71 -28.47
CA GLY A 570 27.09 20.94 -28.61
C GLY A 570 27.73 20.63 -27.27
N PHE A 571 28.31 19.44 -27.14
CA PHE A 571 29.32 19.14 -26.13
C PHE A 571 30.68 19.03 -26.82
N GLY A 572 31.60 19.92 -26.48
CA GLY A 572 33.00 19.79 -26.87
C GLY A 572 33.68 18.74 -25.99
N GLY A 573 34.48 17.86 -26.61
CA GLY A 573 35.21 16.81 -25.89
C GLY A 573 36.69 17.15 -25.67
N ALA A 574 37.39 16.23 -25.00
CA ALA A 574 38.84 16.11 -25.04
C ALA A 574 39.23 14.64 -24.85
N ALA A 575 39.92 14.07 -25.84
CA ALA A 575 40.76 12.89 -25.63
C ALA A 575 42.16 13.36 -25.23
N PRO A 576 43.02 12.44 -24.76
CA PRO A 576 44.13 12.10 -25.66
C PRO A 576 44.35 10.60 -25.84
N GLU A 577 45.05 10.26 -26.91
CA GLU A 577 45.54 8.92 -27.22
C GLU A 577 46.80 8.57 -26.38
N GLY A 578 47.10 7.28 -26.26
CA GLY A 578 48.29 6.77 -25.57
C GLY A 578 48.34 5.25 -25.64
N GLU A 579 49.24 4.70 -26.46
CA GLU A 579 49.27 3.28 -26.83
C GLU A 579 50.64 2.66 -26.50
N VAL A 580 50.68 1.34 -26.25
CA VAL A 580 51.89 0.49 -26.12
C VAL A 580 52.75 0.74 -24.84
N PRO A 581 53.45 -0.26 -24.23
CA PRO A 581 53.57 -1.69 -24.57
C PRO A 581 53.05 -2.67 -23.51
N VAL A 582 53.00 -3.96 -23.91
CA VAL A 582 52.95 -5.13 -23.03
C VAL A 582 54.26 -5.24 -22.23
N ALA A 583 54.17 -5.58 -20.93
CA ALA A 583 55.32 -5.99 -20.12
C ALA A 583 54.99 -7.21 -19.26
N GLU A 584 55.85 -8.21 -19.31
CA GLU A 584 55.74 -9.50 -18.62
C GLU A 584 56.35 -9.40 -17.21
N VAL A 585 55.57 -9.72 -16.16
CA VAL A 585 56.07 -9.77 -14.76
C VAL A 585 55.56 -11.06 -14.09
N ALA A 586 56.49 -11.76 -13.45
CA ALA A 586 56.35 -13.17 -13.10
C ALA A 586 55.54 -13.47 -11.82
N GLN A 587 55.13 -14.74 -11.72
CA GLN A 587 54.53 -15.34 -10.54
C GLN A 587 55.49 -15.35 -9.34
N GLN A 588 55.24 -14.55 -8.29
CA GLN A 588 55.76 -14.82 -6.94
C GLN A 588 54.96 -14.12 -5.83
N GLY A 589 53.93 -14.80 -5.32
CA GLY A 589 53.12 -14.29 -4.20
C GLY A 589 52.15 -15.31 -3.56
N GLY A 590 51.69 -16.30 -4.31
CA GLY A 590 50.63 -17.24 -3.91
C GLY A 590 50.99 -18.35 -2.91
N ARG A 591 51.92 -18.13 -1.96
CA ARG A 591 52.25 -19.13 -0.91
C ARG A 591 52.36 -18.58 0.52
N ARG A 592 52.12 -17.29 0.76
CA ARG A 592 52.27 -16.68 2.11
C ARG A 592 50.94 -16.35 2.83
N ASN A 593 49.80 -16.52 2.16
CA ASN A 593 48.47 -16.26 2.73
C ASN A 593 47.73 -17.52 3.21
N ASP A 594 47.92 -18.68 2.58
CA ASP A 594 47.25 -19.93 2.99
C ASP A 594 47.67 -20.36 4.41
N ASP A 595 48.95 -20.22 4.75
CA ASP A 595 49.50 -20.46 6.10
C ASP A 595 49.04 -19.44 7.16
N ARG A 596 48.33 -18.37 6.75
CA ARG A 596 47.59 -17.48 7.66
C ARG A 596 46.14 -17.91 7.78
N LEU A 597 45.47 -18.22 6.67
CA LEU A 597 44.07 -18.68 6.67
C LEU A 597 43.89 -19.99 7.45
N ARG A 598 44.79 -20.97 7.27
CA ARG A 598 44.77 -22.23 8.04
C ARG A 598 44.93 -22.02 9.55
N ARG A 599 45.68 -21.00 9.99
CA ARG A 599 45.83 -20.70 11.43
C ARG A 599 44.59 -20.06 12.05
N TYR A 600 43.85 -19.24 11.31
CA TYR A 600 42.57 -18.72 11.80
C TYR A 600 41.48 -19.80 11.88
N ALA A 601 41.45 -20.76 10.96
CA ALA A 601 40.54 -21.90 11.03
C ALA A 601 40.73 -22.72 12.32
N VAL A 602 41.96 -23.20 12.58
CA VAL A 602 42.26 -24.05 13.75
C VAL A 602 42.03 -23.31 15.08
N GLN A 603 42.30 -22.00 15.14
CA GLN A 603 41.99 -21.19 16.33
C GLN A 603 40.49 -21.18 16.64
N THR A 604 39.64 -21.13 15.60
CA THR A 604 38.18 -21.01 15.74
C THR A 604 37.53 -22.32 16.21
N GLU A 605 38.06 -23.49 15.81
CA GLU A 605 37.58 -24.79 16.28
C GLU A 605 37.92 -25.03 17.77
N LEU A 606 39.10 -24.61 18.22
CA LEU A 606 39.53 -24.74 19.62
C LEU A 606 38.67 -23.89 20.57
N ASP A 607 38.36 -22.64 20.20
CA ASP A 607 37.52 -21.76 21.02
C ASP A 607 36.06 -22.29 21.12
N GLN A 608 35.55 -22.96 20.07
CA GLN A 608 34.22 -23.59 20.10
C GLN A 608 34.17 -24.84 21.01
N HIS A 609 35.21 -25.67 21.01
CA HIS A 609 35.30 -26.79 21.97
C HIS A 609 35.48 -26.32 23.43
N GLY A 610 36.11 -25.16 23.64
CA GLY A 610 36.24 -24.56 24.97
C GLY A 610 34.91 -24.13 25.61
N GLN A 611 33.92 -23.70 24.83
CA GLN A 611 32.65 -23.20 25.35
C GLN A 611 31.59 -24.28 25.64
N GLY A 612 31.67 -25.46 25.01
CA GLY A 612 30.69 -26.54 25.24
C GLY A 612 30.67 -27.05 26.69
N ASN A 613 31.86 -27.38 27.22
CA ASN A 613 32.00 -28.03 28.52
C ASN A 613 31.61 -27.15 29.75
N GLY A 614 31.30 -25.86 29.54
CA GLY A 614 30.86 -24.96 30.62
C GLY A 614 29.35 -24.98 30.88
N ILE A 615 28.53 -25.46 29.93
CA ILE A 615 27.07 -25.25 29.95
C ILE A 615 26.33 -26.45 30.54
N ASP A 616 26.74 -27.69 30.23
CA ASP A 616 26.08 -28.90 30.74
C ASP A 616 26.15 -29.03 32.26
N GLY A 617 27.19 -28.47 32.90
CA GLY A 617 27.35 -28.46 34.36
C GLY A 617 26.27 -27.64 35.10
N GLN A 618 25.74 -26.57 34.50
CA GLN A 618 24.72 -25.74 35.15
C GLN A 618 23.29 -26.27 34.92
N ARG A 619 23.08 -27.13 33.92
CA ARG A 619 21.75 -27.63 33.58
C ARG A 619 21.24 -28.66 34.59
N GLY A 620 22.09 -29.59 35.00
CA GLY A 620 21.73 -30.64 35.96
C GLY A 620 21.40 -30.14 37.38
N GLU A 621 21.80 -28.92 37.75
CA GLU A 621 21.48 -28.33 39.06
C GLU A 621 20.08 -27.67 39.06
N VAL A 622 19.62 -27.15 37.91
CA VAL A 622 18.26 -26.59 37.76
C VAL A 622 17.21 -27.70 37.68
N ASP A 623 17.44 -28.72 36.84
CA ASP A 623 16.52 -29.86 36.65
C ASP A 623 16.30 -30.62 37.99
N ALA A 624 17.28 -30.62 38.89
CA ALA A 624 17.21 -31.23 40.22
C ALA A 624 16.44 -30.41 41.28
N LEU A 625 16.25 -29.11 41.06
CA LEU A 625 15.45 -28.23 41.92
C LEU A 625 13.97 -28.28 41.52
N GLU A 626 13.67 -28.16 40.22
CA GLU A 626 12.30 -28.13 39.71
C GLU A 626 11.53 -29.44 40.01
N ALA A 627 12.22 -30.58 39.97
CA ALA A 627 11.67 -31.89 40.36
C ALA A 627 11.25 -31.97 41.84
N ARG A 628 11.86 -31.19 42.74
CA ARG A 628 11.52 -31.19 44.18
C ARG A 628 10.28 -30.34 44.48
N GLU A 629 10.13 -29.21 43.80
CA GLU A 629 9.02 -28.28 44.01
C GLU A 629 7.68 -28.87 43.52
N ILE A 630 7.69 -29.53 42.36
CA ILE A 630 6.52 -30.25 41.81
C ILE A 630 6.05 -31.37 42.76
N THR A 631 6.98 -32.06 43.43
CA THR A 631 6.65 -33.18 44.34
C THR A 631 5.97 -32.72 45.64
N GLN A 632 6.15 -31.46 46.07
CA GLN A 632 5.49 -30.94 47.28
C GLN A 632 4.06 -30.43 47.03
N HIS A 633 3.72 -30.04 45.79
CA HIS A 633 2.41 -29.47 45.47
C HIS A 633 1.31 -30.48 45.12
N MET A 634 1.60 -31.79 45.04
CA MET A 634 0.61 -32.84 44.75
C MET A 634 0.17 -33.66 45.99
N ALA A 635 0.51 -33.21 47.20
CA ALA A 635 0.24 -33.92 48.45
C ALA A 635 -0.85 -33.28 49.33
N ALA A 636 -1.47 -32.18 48.89
CA ALA A 636 -2.53 -31.47 49.61
C ALA A 636 -3.52 -30.84 48.62
N ASP A 637 -4.63 -31.55 48.37
CA ASP A 637 -5.97 -31.10 47.93
C ASP A 637 -6.73 -32.31 47.35
N ALA A 638 -7.38 -33.10 48.21
CA ALA A 638 -7.99 -34.38 47.82
C ALA A 638 -9.13 -34.89 48.74
N GLU A 639 -10.13 -34.07 49.05
CA GLU A 639 -11.43 -34.54 49.59
C GLU A 639 -12.62 -33.80 48.92
N ASP A 640 -13.78 -34.47 48.89
CA ASP A 640 -15.13 -34.03 48.50
C ASP A 640 -15.36 -33.22 47.20
N GLU A 641 -15.85 -33.90 46.15
CA GLU A 641 -17.18 -33.59 45.60
C GLU A 641 -17.82 -34.83 44.91
N ALA A 642 -19.16 -34.92 44.92
CA ALA A 642 -19.92 -36.12 44.51
C ALA A 642 -20.56 -35.99 43.10
N PRO A 643 -20.72 -37.09 42.34
CA PRO A 643 -21.15 -37.01 40.93
C PRO A 643 -22.66 -36.80 40.76
N MET A 644 -23.05 -35.82 39.95
CA MET A 644 -24.42 -35.70 39.44
C MET A 644 -24.64 -36.60 38.21
N HIS A 645 -25.73 -37.37 38.23
CA HIS A 645 -26.28 -38.01 37.05
C HIS A 645 -26.91 -36.98 36.10
N HIS A 646 -26.77 -37.19 34.80
CA HIS A 646 -27.76 -36.74 33.82
C HIS A 646 -27.92 -37.78 32.71
N GLU A 647 -29.15 -38.25 32.50
CA GLU A 647 -29.52 -39.09 31.37
C GLU A 647 -29.76 -38.23 30.12
N GLY A 648 -29.46 -38.78 28.94
CA GLY A 648 -29.64 -38.13 27.64
C GLY A 648 -29.53 -39.15 26.51
N LYS A 649 -30.65 -39.80 26.19
CA LYS A 649 -30.77 -40.87 25.19
C LYS A 649 -31.11 -40.33 23.80
N GLU A 650 -30.55 -40.99 22.78
CA GLU A 650 -31.13 -41.23 21.43
C GLU A 650 -31.53 -39.99 20.58
N ASP A 651 -31.50 -40.00 19.24
CA ASP A 651 -31.42 -41.09 18.25
C ASP A 651 -30.26 -40.92 17.25
N ALA A 652 -29.85 -42.03 16.63
CA ALA A 652 -28.99 -42.04 15.44
C ALA A 652 -29.59 -42.97 14.37
N GLN A 653 -29.95 -42.43 13.20
CA GLN A 653 -30.46 -43.24 12.09
C GLN A 653 -29.36 -43.67 11.12
N HIS A 654 -29.23 -44.98 10.92
CA HIS A 654 -28.36 -45.58 9.92
C HIS A 654 -28.80 -45.21 8.49
N MET A 655 -27.82 -45.06 7.59
CA MET A 655 -27.99 -45.47 6.20
C MET A 655 -26.91 -46.50 5.88
N ARG A 656 -27.31 -47.74 5.58
CA ARG A 656 -26.40 -48.82 5.15
C ARG A 656 -26.32 -48.81 3.62
N TYR A 657 -25.12 -48.91 3.07
CA TYR A 657 -24.92 -49.42 1.71
C TYR A 657 -24.54 -50.89 1.80
N THR A 658 -25.11 -51.72 0.91
CA THR A 658 -24.87 -53.16 0.84
C THR A 658 -23.99 -53.50 -0.35
N ASP A 659 -22.94 -54.28 -0.09
CA ASP A 659 -22.15 -54.97 -1.11
C ASP A 659 -22.88 -56.19 -1.70
N CYS A 660 -22.31 -56.68 -2.82
CA CYS A 660 -22.43 -58.00 -3.48
C CYS A 660 -23.00 -57.99 -4.91
N HIS A 661 -22.13 -58.08 -5.92
CA HIS A 661 -21.82 -59.38 -6.56
C HIS A 661 -20.61 -59.34 -7.53
N GLN A 662 -20.06 -60.53 -7.78
CA GLN A 662 -18.84 -60.83 -8.54
C GLN A 662 -18.86 -60.41 -10.04
N GLY A 663 -17.66 -60.24 -10.62
CA GLY A 663 -17.40 -60.18 -12.07
C GLY A 663 -17.26 -61.59 -12.70
N PRO A 664 -16.29 -61.88 -13.62
CA PRO A 664 -15.20 -61.05 -14.16
C PRO A 664 -15.16 -60.99 -15.71
N GLY A 665 -14.16 -60.32 -16.29
CA GLY A 665 -13.87 -60.41 -17.74
C GLY A 665 -12.55 -59.74 -18.16
N TYR A 666 -11.62 -60.53 -18.71
CA TYR A 666 -10.45 -60.04 -19.47
C TYR A 666 -10.83 -59.81 -20.93
N LEU A 667 -10.23 -58.81 -21.58
CA LEU A 667 -9.55 -58.92 -22.89
C LEU A 667 -8.79 -57.62 -23.20
N ALA A 668 -7.89 -57.64 -24.18
CA ALA A 668 -6.97 -56.54 -24.47
C ALA A 668 -6.95 -56.17 -25.97
N GLU A 669 -6.76 -54.87 -26.24
CA GLU A 669 -6.26 -54.30 -27.50
C GLU A 669 -7.11 -54.53 -28.78
N PRO A 670 -6.80 -53.90 -29.95
CA PRO A 670 -5.59 -53.13 -30.31
C PRO A 670 -5.81 -51.71 -30.86
N MET A 671 -4.67 -51.08 -31.19
CA MET A 671 -4.54 -49.95 -32.10
C MET A 671 -5.25 -50.18 -33.45
N VAL A 672 -5.73 -49.10 -34.07
CA VAL A 672 -5.91 -49.02 -35.53
C VAL A 672 -5.44 -47.64 -36.00
N ASP A 673 -4.32 -47.59 -36.73
CA ASP A 673 -4.00 -46.47 -37.61
C ASP A 673 -4.85 -46.56 -38.88
N HIS A 674 -5.29 -45.42 -39.42
CA HIS A 674 -5.43 -45.32 -40.87
C HIS A 674 -5.31 -43.88 -41.40
N VAL A 675 -4.45 -43.72 -42.40
CA VAL A 675 -4.29 -42.52 -43.22
C VAL A 675 -4.75 -42.86 -44.64
N THR A 676 -5.63 -42.05 -45.24
CA THR A 676 -5.43 -41.40 -46.56
C THR A 676 -6.62 -40.52 -47.00
N HIS A 677 -6.26 -39.47 -47.73
CA HIS A 677 -7.02 -38.64 -48.69
C HIS A 677 -8.52 -38.91 -48.99
N GLY A 678 -9.32 -37.83 -48.98
CA GLY A 678 -9.46 -37.05 -50.22
C GLY A 678 -10.85 -36.89 -50.83
N LEU A 679 -11.44 -35.71 -50.65
CA LEU A 679 -12.11 -34.90 -51.68
C LEU A 679 -12.17 -33.42 -51.25
#